data_AF-A0AB33ACD0-F1
#
_entry.id   AF-A0AB33ACD0-F1
#
_cell.length_a   1.000
_cell.length_b   1.000
_cell.length_c   1.000
_cell.angle_alpha   90.00
_cell.angle_beta   90.00
_cell.angle_gamma   90.00
#
_symmetry.space_group_name_H-M   'P 1'
#
loop_
_entity.id
_entity.type
_entity.pdbx_description
1 polymer ?
#
loop_
_entity_poly.entity_id
_entity_poly.type
_entity_poly.pdbx_seq_one_letter_code
_entity_poly.pdbx_strand_id
1 'polypeptide(L)'
;MTATRVVAEHEPIARVLPLLTVPHLDREFDYLVSAEQSDDAQPGVRVRVRFHGRLVDAVLLERRSESDHSGKLGWLDRVVSPTRVLTPDVRRLVDAVAARYAGTRADVLRLALPPRHARVEKENRVPGADGLPPATPDRSGWSRYQRGERFLDALTHGRAARAVWQALPGEAWCLRLAEAARATASTGKGVLAIVPDQRDIDALSAECVKNVGVQRVVALSAELGPAERYRRWLAVLRGQATVVIGTRAAVFAPVVDLGLVMVWDDGDDNLAEPRSPYPHARDVAMLRAHQLRCAAVIGGYARTAESQALVEGGWAHDLVAARPTVRKSSARISALDDSGYAQERDPAARSARLPMVALTAARDALKRGHSVLVQVPRRGYVPALACTKCRTVARCRHCTGPLAWEGPGGASHSASPSCRWCGRVDADLRCARCGSSAVRAVVVGARRTAEELGRALPGVPVVTSGGGEVHDTVTGPPTLVVCTPGAEPVTPGGYGAALLLDAWALLGRQDLRAAEDTLRKWMAAAALVRGRDEGGTVVVVADSSLPTVQALIRWDPVGHAATELAARAEVGLPPQVHIAAVDGPAQAVAGLIDTADLPEGAELLGPVELPLGARRPAGVPDSVEVVRMLVRVERAAGLELAAALRRGVATLSARRDAQPVRVQIDPLHVG
;
A
#
# COMPACT_ATOMS: atom_id res chain seq x y z
N MET A 1 6.56 49.90 19.31
CA MET A 1 5.23 50.24 19.88
C MET A 1 4.37 48.98 19.78
N THR A 2 4.29 48.19 20.84
CA THR A 2 3.36 47.05 20.92
C THR A 2 1.96 47.61 21.07
N ALA A 3 1.13 47.49 20.02
CA ALA A 3 -0.30 47.77 20.12
C ALA A 3 -0.88 46.99 21.31
N THR A 4 -1.56 47.69 22.22
CA THR A 4 -2.19 47.08 23.39
C THR A 4 -3.29 46.14 22.90
N ARG A 5 -3.08 44.82 23.02
CA ARG A 5 -4.05 43.82 22.57
C ARG A 5 -5.25 43.81 23.53
N VAL A 6 -6.45 43.99 22.98
CA VAL A 6 -7.72 43.87 23.70
C VAL A 6 -8.21 42.43 23.60
N VAL A 7 -8.66 41.86 24.72
CA VAL A 7 -9.20 40.49 24.77
C VAL A 7 -10.51 40.42 23.98
N ALA A 8 -10.74 39.31 23.25
CA ALA A 8 -12.00 39.09 22.56
C ALA A 8 -13.18 39.00 23.55
N GLU A 9 -14.33 39.57 23.18
CA GLU A 9 -15.51 39.61 24.06
C GLU A 9 -16.14 38.22 24.26
N HIS A 10 -16.19 37.42 23.20
CA HIS A 10 -16.83 36.10 23.19
C HIS A 10 -15.77 35.00 23.05
N GLU A 11 -15.89 33.99 23.90
CA GLU A 11 -14.98 32.83 23.94
C GLU A 11 -13.50 33.23 23.82
N PRO A 12 -12.94 34.06 24.72
CA PRO A 12 -11.62 34.67 24.56
C PRO A 12 -10.44 33.69 24.51
N ILE A 13 -10.67 32.41 24.77
CA ILE A 13 -9.62 31.42 24.91
C ILE A 13 -9.63 30.50 23.70
N ALA A 14 -8.50 30.42 23.01
CA ALA A 14 -8.24 29.45 21.96
C ALA A 14 -7.43 28.29 22.52
N ARG A 15 -8.03 27.09 22.48
CA ARG A 15 -7.31 25.84 22.73
C ARG A 15 -6.67 25.35 21.45
N VAL A 16 -5.35 25.27 21.42
CA VAL A 16 -4.58 24.94 20.21
C VAL A 16 -3.76 23.67 20.40
N LEU A 17 -3.50 22.99 19.30
CA LEU A 17 -2.51 21.91 19.20
C LEU A 17 -1.30 22.42 18.41
N PRO A 18 -0.16 22.66 19.05
CA PRO A 18 1.10 22.94 18.37
C PRO A 18 1.51 21.77 17.48
N LEU A 19 1.94 22.03 16.25
CA LEU A 19 2.38 21.02 15.29
C LEU A 19 3.84 20.58 15.55
N LEU A 20 4.12 20.25 16.80
CA LEU A 20 5.38 19.72 17.30
C LEU A 20 5.33 18.20 17.29
N THR A 21 6.29 17.55 16.65
CA THR A 21 6.39 16.08 16.59
C THR A 21 7.17 15.51 17.77
N VAL A 22 7.12 16.21 18.90
CA VAL A 22 7.78 15.80 20.13
C VAL A 22 6.70 15.12 20.98
N PRO A 23 6.78 13.80 21.24
CA PRO A 23 5.68 13.03 21.83
C PRO A 23 5.12 13.57 23.14
N HIS A 24 5.96 14.02 24.08
CA HIS A 24 5.51 14.58 25.36
C HIS A 24 4.82 15.96 25.23
N LEU A 25 4.86 16.59 24.05
CA LEU A 25 4.21 17.86 23.76
C LEU A 25 2.94 17.70 22.92
N ASP A 26 2.50 16.46 22.64
CA ASP A 26 1.24 16.18 21.92
C ASP A 26 0.00 16.39 22.80
N ARG A 27 -0.13 17.60 23.35
CA ARG A 27 -1.23 18.04 24.20
C ARG A 27 -1.73 19.40 23.76
N GLU A 28 -2.85 19.79 24.34
CA GLU A 28 -3.54 21.04 24.02
C GLU A 28 -3.05 22.16 24.92
N PHE A 29 -3.00 23.38 24.40
CA PHE A 29 -2.52 24.56 25.12
C PHE A 29 -3.47 25.73 24.89
N ASP A 30 -3.77 26.46 25.97
CA ASP A 30 -4.71 27.58 25.95
C ASP A 30 -3.98 28.91 25.73
N TYR A 31 -4.54 29.75 24.85
CA TYR A 31 -4.02 31.08 24.51
C TYR A 31 -5.17 32.09 24.46
N LEU A 32 -4.88 33.36 24.81
CA LEU A 32 -5.83 34.46 24.66
C LEU A 32 -5.95 34.90 23.20
N VAL A 33 -7.18 35.12 22.75
CA VAL A 33 -7.50 35.67 21.44
C VAL A 33 -7.74 37.18 21.58
N SER A 34 -7.13 37.96 20.69
CA SER A 34 -7.41 39.40 20.62
C SER A 34 -8.72 39.67 19.87
N ALA A 35 -9.43 40.74 20.23
CA ALA A 35 -10.67 41.15 19.57
C ALA A 35 -10.52 41.24 18.03
N GLU A 36 -9.41 41.81 17.55
CA GLU A 36 -9.09 41.94 16.11
C GLU A 36 -9.02 40.60 15.35
N GLN A 37 -8.72 39.50 16.04
CA GLN A 37 -8.56 38.18 15.43
C GLN A 37 -9.74 37.26 15.73
N SER A 38 -10.73 37.72 16.51
CA SER A 38 -11.76 36.85 17.08
C SER A 38 -12.58 36.17 15.99
N ASP A 39 -12.98 36.91 14.96
CA ASP A 39 -13.81 36.42 13.85
C ASP A 39 -13.08 35.34 13.05
N ASP A 40 -11.80 35.54 12.76
CA ASP A 40 -10.97 34.60 11.99
C ASP A 40 -10.50 33.40 12.82
N ALA A 41 -10.37 33.54 14.14
CA ALA A 41 -9.86 32.52 15.06
C ALA A 41 -10.94 31.49 15.41
N GLN A 42 -11.34 30.68 14.41
CA GLN A 42 -12.37 29.65 14.53
C GLN A 42 -11.79 28.23 14.63
N PRO A 43 -12.48 27.27 15.28
CA PRO A 43 -12.01 25.88 15.34
C PRO A 43 -11.75 25.30 13.95
N GLY A 44 -10.54 24.74 13.78
CA GLY A 44 -10.05 24.15 12.54
C GLY A 44 -9.11 25.04 11.72
N VAL A 45 -8.90 26.30 12.10
CA VAL A 45 -7.97 27.21 11.40
C VAL A 45 -6.52 26.97 11.80
N ARG A 46 -5.59 27.32 10.91
CA ARG A 46 -4.16 27.37 11.22
C ARG A 46 -3.84 28.66 11.96
N VAL A 47 -3.07 28.54 13.03
CA VAL A 47 -2.61 29.67 13.83
C VAL A 47 -1.11 29.57 14.07
N ARG A 48 -0.48 30.65 14.50
CA ARG A 48 0.86 30.62 15.08
C ARG A 48 0.79 31.02 16.54
N VAL A 49 1.60 30.36 17.35
CA VAL A 49 1.72 30.62 18.77
C VAL A 49 3.18 30.69 19.18
N ARG A 50 3.47 31.48 20.21
CA ARG A 50 4.78 31.45 20.86
C ARG A 50 4.81 30.31 21.88
N PHE A 51 5.70 29.36 21.66
CA PHE A 51 5.93 28.21 22.53
C PHE A 51 7.40 28.23 22.98
N HIS A 52 7.65 28.42 24.28
CA HIS A 52 8.99 28.65 24.84
C HIS A 52 9.84 29.67 24.05
N GLY A 53 9.23 30.82 23.72
CA GLY A 53 9.90 31.92 23.01
C GLY A 53 10.07 31.72 21.50
N ARG A 54 9.75 30.54 20.96
CA ARG A 54 9.80 30.26 19.51
C ARG A 54 8.41 30.33 18.89
N LEU A 55 8.33 30.80 17.66
CA LEU A 55 7.06 30.85 16.92
C LEU A 55 6.82 29.51 16.22
N VAL A 56 5.70 28.86 16.55
CA VAL A 56 5.36 27.50 16.12
C VAL A 56 3.99 27.53 15.43
N ASP A 57 3.85 26.73 14.38
CA ASP A 57 2.55 26.53 13.71
C ASP A 57 1.67 25.60 14.55
N ALA A 58 0.40 25.93 14.67
CA ALA A 58 -0.58 25.19 15.45
C ALA A 58 -1.92 25.15 14.72
N VAL A 59 -2.81 24.27 15.16
CA VAL A 59 -4.22 24.26 14.73
C VAL A 59 -5.08 24.61 15.92
N LEU A 60 -6.03 25.53 15.72
CA LEU A 60 -7.03 25.87 16.73
C LEU A 60 -8.05 24.73 16.80
N LEU A 61 -8.19 24.11 17.97
CA LEU A 61 -9.11 22.97 18.17
C LEU A 61 -10.47 23.42 18.70
N GLU A 62 -10.49 24.45 19.55
CA GLU A 62 -11.69 24.89 20.25
C GLU A 62 -11.58 26.36 20.68
N ARG A 63 -12.71 27.05 20.79
CA ARG A 63 -12.88 28.36 21.41
C ARG A 63 -13.66 28.18 22.71
N ARG A 64 -13.25 28.85 23.79
CA ARG A 64 -13.83 28.69 25.13
C ARG A 64 -13.96 30.02 25.86
N SER A 65 -14.94 30.09 26.75
CA SER A 65 -15.10 31.22 27.68
C SER A 65 -14.11 31.19 28.83
N GLU A 66 -13.73 30.00 29.29
CA GLU A 66 -12.88 29.77 30.46
C GLU A 66 -11.75 28.78 30.15
N SER A 67 -10.66 28.86 30.91
CA SER A 67 -9.49 27.99 30.78
C SER A 67 -9.30 27.21 32.08
N ASP A 68 -9.01 25.92 31.94
CA ASP A 68 -8.66 25.05 33.05
C ASP A 68 -7.23 25.33 33.56
N HIS A 69 -6.47 26.21 32.88
CA HIS A 69 -5.10 26.56 33.24
C HIS A 69 -5.08 27.69 34.28
N SER A 70 -4.46 27.42 35.43
CA SER A 70 -4.34 28.39 36.54
C SER A 70 -3.22 29.43 36.35
N GLY A 71 -2.36 29.29 35.34
CA GLY A 71 -1.26 30.21 35.07
C GLY A 71 -1.59 31.33 34.08
N LYS A 72 -0.60 32.20 33.82
CA LYS A 72 -0.76 33.30 32.87
C LYS A 72 -0.82 32.79 31.43
N LEU A 73 -1.93 33.06 30.74
CA LEU A 73 -2.09 32.72 29.34
C LEU A 73 -1.23 33.60 28.43
N GLY A 74 -0.58 32.97 27.45
CA GLY A 74 0.05 33.67 26.34
C GLY A 74 -1.01 34.16 25.35
N TRP A 75 -0.66 35.12 24.51
CA TRP A 75 -1.55 35.54 23.42
C TRP A 75 -1.34 34.67 22.17
N LEU A 76 -2.42 34.41 21.44
CA LEU A 76 -2.36 33.93 20.07
C LEU A 76 -1.52 34.92 19.25
N ASP A 77 -0.46 34.45 18.58
CA ASP A 77 0.45 35.35 17.86
C ASP A 77 -0.24 35.91 16.63
N ARG A 78 -0.76 35.01 15.78
CA ARG A 78 -1.63 35.33 14.64
C ARG A 78 -2.49 34.15 14.17
N VAL A 79 -3.66 34.41 13.60
CA VAL A 79 -4.36 33.48 12.70
C VAL A 79 -3.69 33.50 11.32
N VAL A 80 -3.33 32.33 10.77
CA VAL A 80 -2.61 32.22 9.49
C VAL A 80 -3.54 32.45 8.30
N SER A 81 -4.77 31.96 8.43
CA SER A 81 -5.87 32.08 7.45
C SER A 81 -7.19 31.77 8.13
N PRO A 82 -8.31 32.43 7.78
CA PRO A 82 -9.65 32.08 8.28
C PRO A 82 -10.16 30.74 7.73
N THR A 83 -9.45 30.12 6.79
CA THR A 83 -9.86 28.82 6.22
C THR A 83 -9.76 27.72 7.27
N ARG A 84 -10.91 27.12 7.60
CA ARG A 84 -11.04 25.99 8.54
C ARG A 84 -10.57 24.70 7.88
N VAL A 85 -9.27 24.47 7.88
CA VAL A 85 -8.64 23.33 7.19
C VAL A 85 -8.80 21.99 7.91
N LEU A 86 -8.97 21.99 9.22
CA LEU A 86 -9.22 20.79 10.00
C LEU A 86 -10.72 20.67 10.31
N THR A 87 -11.42 19.81 9.57
CA THR A 87 -12.84 19.53 9.82
C THR A 87 -13.01 18.65 11.07
N PRO A 88 -14.18 18.66 11.73
CA PRO A 88 -14.45 17.81 12.88
C PRO A 88 -14.25 16.31 12.59
N ASP A 89 -14.61 15.86 11.40
CA ASP A 89 -14.47 14.47 10.99
C ASP A 89 -13.01 14.07 10.81
N VAL A 90 -12.21 14.93 10.17
CA VAL A 90 -10.76 14.69 10.02
C VAL A 90 -10.06 14.76 11.38
N ARG A 91 -10.50 15.63 12.30
CA ARG A 91 -9.98 15.65 13.68
C ARG A 91 -10.23 14.32 14.40
N ARG A 92 -11.45 13.79 14.38
CA ARG A 92 -11.76 12.48 15.00
C ARG A 92 -10.96 11.34 14.35
N LEU A 93 -10.73 11.41 13.05
CA LEU A 93 -9.89 10.44 12.35
C LEU A 93 -8.42 10.55 12.77
N VAL A 94 -7.88 11.77 12.86
CA VAL A 94 -6.52 12.05 13.33
C VAL A 94 -6.30 11.47 14.73
N ASP A 95 -7.24 11.70 15.64
CA ASP A 95 -7.16 11.19 17.01
C ASP A 95 -7.17 9.66 17.05
N ALA A 96 -8.05 9.02 16.26
CA ALA A 96 -8.13 7.56 16.17
C ALA A 96 -6.88 6.93 15.54
N VAL A 97 -6.31 7.55 14.51
CA VAL A 97 -5.08 7.07 13.86
C VAL A 97 -3.88 7.22 14.80
N ALA A 98 -3.74 8.37 15.47
CA ALA A 98 -2.69 8.58 16.46
C ALA A 98 -2.78 7.57 17.62
N ALA A 99 -4.01 7.29 18.09
CA ALA A 99 -4.24 6.27 19.12
C ALA A 99 -3.89 4.85 18.64
N ARG A 100 -4.34 4.45 17.45
CA ARG A 100 -4.12 3.10 16.91
C ARG A 100 -2.64 2.81 16.62
N TYR A 101 -1.90 3.78 16.10
CA TYR A 101 -0.53 3.57 15.63
C TYR A 101 0.54 4.08 16.60
N ALA A 102 0.19 4.31 17.87
CA ALA A 102 1.10 4.83 18.90
C ALA A 102 1.82 6.14 18.49
N GLY A 103 1.13 6.99 17.71
CA GLY A 103 1.66 8.20 17.10
C GLY A 103 1.30 9.49 17.82
N THR A 104 1.82 10.62 17.32
CA THR A 104 1.36 11.95 17.73
C THR A 104 0.28 12.49 16.81
N ARG A 105 -0.65 13.30 17.32
CA ARG A 105 -1.64 13.99 16.48
C ARG A 105 -0.97 14.93 15.47
N ALA A 106 0.15 15.56 15.86
CA ALA A 106 0.94 16.42 14.97
C ALA A 106 1.51 15.66 13.76
N ASP A 107 2.01 14.43 13.95
CA ASP A 107 2.50 13.59 12.85
C ASP A 107 1.37 13.26 11.87
N VAL A 108 0.21 12.83 12.38
CA VAL A 108 -0.94 12.50 11.53
C VAL A 108 -1.46 13.75 10.80
N LEU A 109 -1.50 14.92 11.46
CA LEU A 109 -1.90 16.18 10.83
C LEU A 109 -0.99 16.62 9.69
N ARG A 110 0.31 16.30 9.75
CA ARG A 110 1.26 16.55 8.64
C ARG A 110 0.98 15.67 7.42
N LEU A 111 0.39 14.49 7.63
CA LEU A 111 -0.10 13.63 6.56
C LEU A 111 -1.44 14.12 6.00
N ALA A 112 -2.34 14.55 6.91
CA ALA A 112 -3.71 14.92 6.57
C ALA A 112 -3.85 16.29 5.90
N LEU A 113 -3.02 17.27 6.29
CA LEU A 113 -3.17 18.65 5.86
C LEU A 113 -2.01 19.09 4.94
N PRO A 114 -2.26 19.43 3.67
CA PRO A 114 -1.20 19.88 2.77
C PRO A 114 -0.61 21.24 3.18
N PRO A 115 0.65 21.55 2.83
CA PRO A 115 1.23 22.87 3.04
C PRO A 115 0.38 23.98 2.42
N ARG A 116 0.26 25.11 3.12
CA ARG A 116 -0.58 26.24 2.67
C ARG A 116 -0.01 26.89 1.42
N HIS A 117 -0.88 27.25 0.48
CA HIS A 117 -0.53 28.12 -0.64
C HIS A 117 -1.41 29.39 -0.64
N ALA A 118 -0.91 30.46 -0.04
CA ALA A 118 -1.68 31.67 0.28
C ALA A 118 -2.37 32.32 -0.92
N ARG A 119 -1.72 32.35 -2.09
CA ARG A 119 -2.31 32.91 -3.31
C ARG A 119 -3.53 32.11 -3.78
N VAL A 120 -3.48 30.80 -3.66
CA VAL A 120 -4.57 29.90 -4.10
C VAL A 120 -5.76 29.98 -3.15
N GLU A 121 -5.52 30.18 -1.87
CA GLU A 121 -6.58 30.43 -0.88
C GLU A 121 -7.44 31.66 -1.22
N LYS A 122 -6.78 32.73 -1.73
CA LYS A 122 -7.42 33.97 -2.19
C LYS A 122 -8.11 33.85 -3.54
N GLU A 123 -7.80 32.81 -4.31
CA GLU A 123 -8.52 32.51 -5.53
C GLU A 123 -9.93 32.06 -5.13
N ASN A 124 -10.89 32.98 -5.20
CA ASN A 124 -12.31 32.72 -4.97
C ASN A 124 -12.90 32.04 -6.22
N ARG A 125 -12.34 30.88 -6.55
CA ARG A 125 -12.86 30.05 -7.63
C ARG A 125 -13.95 29.18 -7.04
N VAL A 126 -15.17 29.39 -7.52
CA VAL A 126 -16.29 28.47 -7.35
C VAL A 126 -16.42 27.68 -8.65
N PRO A 127 -15.67 26.59 -8.88
CA PRO A 127 -16.24 25.49 -9.63
C PRO A 127 -17.23 24.81 -8.68
N GLY A 128 -18.50 25.19 -8.79
CA GLY A 128 -19.58 24.42 -8.19
C GLY A 128 -19.87 23.23 -9.08
N ALA A 129 -20.09 22.07 -8.49
CA ALA A 129 -20.93 21.05 -9.10
C ALA A 129 -22.40 21.54 -9.11
N ASP A 130 -22.65 22.72 -9.69
CA ASP A 130 -23.97 23.26 -9.95
C ASP A 130 -24.56 22.45 -11.10
N GLY A 131 -25.23 21.37 -10.71
CA GLY A 131 -25.84 20.44 -11.63
C GLY A 131 -26.64 19.41 -10.87
N LEU A 132 -27.65 18.86 -11.53
CA LEU A 132 -28.39 17.71 -11.02
C LEU A 132 -27.40 16.58 -10.67
N PRO A 133 -27.61 15.84 -9.56
CA PRO A 133 -26.84 14.63 -9.27
C PRO A 133 -26.77 13.72 -10.49
N PRO A 134 -25.66 12.98 -10.68
CA PRO A 134 -25.58 12.05 -11.80
C PRO A 134 -26.73 11.03 -11.69
N ALA A 135 -27.32 10.67 -12.82
CA ALA A 135 -28.35 9.63 -12.85
C ALA A 135 -27.78 8.30 -12.31
N THR A 136 -28.62 7.46 -11.72
CA THR A 136 -28.23 6.14 -11.22
C THR A 136 -27.57 5.31 -12.35
N PRO A 137 -26.46 4.59 -12.07
CA PRO A 137 -25.80 3.75 -13.07
C PRO A 137 -26.67 2.54 -13.45
N ASP A 138 -26.35 1.95 -14.61
CA ASP A 138 -26.78 0.60 -14.94
C ASP A 138 -26.16 -0.42 -13.97
N ARG A 139 -26.91 -1.45 -13.61
CA ARG A 139 -26.53 -2.52 -12.68
C ARG A 139 -25.91 -3.72 -13.39
N SER A 140 -26.04 -3.79 -14.72
CA SER A 140 -25.75 -4.99 -15.51
C SER A 140 -24.38 -5.60 -15.24
N GLY A 141 -23.30 -4.82 -15.18
CA GLY A 141 -21.99 -5.43 -14.96
C GLY A 141 -21.73 -5.81 -13.49
N TRP A 142 -22.51 -5.32 -12.53
CA TRP A 142 -22.49 -5.82 -11.15
C TRP A 142 -23.34 -7.08 -10.93
N SER A 143 -24.26 -7.41 -11.83
CA SER A 143 -25.03 -8.67 -11.82
C SER A 143 -24.14 -9.92 -11.95
N ARG A 144 -22.91 -9.76 -12.45
CA ARG A 144 -21.91 -10.83 -12.57
C ARG A 144 -21.40 -11.32 -11.21
N TYR A 145 -21.58 -10.52 -10.16
CA TYR A 145 -21.14 -10.78 -8.80
C TYR A 145 -22.32 -11.20 -7.93
N GLN A 146 -22.11 -12.21 -7.09
CA GLN A 146 -23.09 -12.57 -6.08
C GLN A 146 -23.37 -11.36 -5.19
N ARG A 147 -24.65 -10.99 -5.05
CA ARG A 147 -25.11 -9.81 -4.30
C ARG A 147 -24.61 -8.46 -4.83
N GLY A 148 -24.01 -8.39 -6.03
CA GLY A 148 -23.49 -7.14 -6.60
C GLY A 148 -24.57 -6.09 -6.82
N GLU A 149 -25.73 -6.47 -7.37
CA GLU A 149 -26.86 -5.53 -7.55
C GLU A 149 -27.38 -5.00 -6.21
N ARG A 150 -27.48 -5.88 -5.19
CA ARG A 150 -27.89 -5.49 -3.83
C ARG A 150 -26.90 -4.54 -3.17
N PHE A 151 -25.61 -4.69 -3.46
CA PHE A 151 -24.59 -3.75 -3.01
C PHE A 151 -24.80 -2.37 -3.64
N LEU A 152 -25.04 -2.28 -4.95
CA LEU A 152 -25.35 -0.99 -5.59
C LEU A 152 -26.65 -0.40 -5.07
N ASP A 153 -27.67 -1.21 -4.84
CA ASP A 153 -28.91 -0.76 -4.20
C ASP A 153 -28.63 -0.17 -2.81
N ALA A 154 -27.78 -0.80 -2.02
CA ALA A 154 -27.42 -0.24 -0.72
C ALA A 154 -26.75 1.14 -0.87
N LEU A 155 -25.89 1.33 -1.88
CA LEU A 155 -25.26 2.63 -2.17
C LEU A 155 -26.27 3.69 -2.59
N THR A 156 -27.23 3.36 -3.46
CA THR A 156 -28.27 4.30 -3.91
C THR A 156 -29.27 4.67 -2.82
N HIS A 157 -29.39 3.85 -1.77
CA HIS A 157 -30.15 4.17 -0.56
C HIS A 157 -29.28 4.76 0.56
N GLY A 158 -28.00 5.05 0.28
CA GLY A 158 -27.06 5.64 1.23
C GLY A 158 -26.79 4.78 2.47
N ARG A 159 -26.97 3.46 2.37
CA ARG A 159 -26.72 2.49 3.46
C ARG A 159 -25.23 2.17 3.57
N ALA A 160 -24.77 1.87 4.79
CA ALA A 160 -23.38 1.55 5.10
C ALA A 160 -23.00 0.11 4.70
N ALA A 161 -23.21 -0.28 3.43
CA ALA A 161 -22.81 -1.59 2.94
C ALA A 161 -21.27 -1.69 2.81
N ARG A 162 -20.70 -2.77 3.32
CA ARG A 162 -19.25 -2.99 3.34
C ARG A 162 -18.91 -4.29 2.65
N ALA A 163 -18.00 -4.26 1.70
CA ALA A 163 -17.70 -5.40 0.87
C ALA A 163 -16.20 -5.57 0.61
N VAL A 164 -15.79 -6.82 0.42
CA VAL A 164 -14.52 -7.16 -0.22
C VAL A 164 -14.83 -7.76 -1.59
N TRP A 165 -14.35 -7.09 -2.63
CA TRP A 165 -14.67 -7.37 -4.02
C TRP A 165 -13.48 -8.02 -4.74
N GLN A 166 -13.71 -9.21 -5.31
CA GLN A 166 -12.74 -9.85 -6.20
C GLN A 166 -13.07 -9.53 -7.65
N ALA A 167 -12.27 -8.65 -8.26
CA ALA A 167 -12.45 -8.26 -9.65
C ALA A 167 -12.23 -9.45 -10.60
N LEU A 168 -13.05 -9.53 -11.63
CA LEU A 168 -12.87 -10.51 -12.70
C LEU A 168 -11.65 -10.16 -13.57
N PRO A 169 -10.85 -11.16 -14.01
CA PRO A 169 -9.79 -10.92 -14.99
C PRO A 169 -10.36 -10.39 -16.30
N GLY A 170 -9.59 -9.54 -16.99
CA GLY A 170 -10.00 -8.91 -18.24
C GLY A 170 -11.13 -7.88 -18.10
N GLU A 171 -11.64 -7.63 -16.89
CA GLU A 171 -12.59 -6.56 -16.63
C GLU A 171 -11.86 -5.25 -16.31
N ALA A 172 -12.39 -4.13 -16.80
CA ALA A 172 -11.92 -2.80 -16.40
C ALA A 172 -12.39 -2.52 -14.97
N TRP A 173 -11.54 -2.84 -13.99
CA TRP A 173 -11.87 -2.64 -12.57
C TRP A 173 -12.26 -1.19 -12.25
N CYS A 174 -11.63 -0.22 -12.92
CA CYS A 174 -11.91 1.20 -12.80
C CYS A 174 -13.34 1.56 -13.19
N LEU A 175 -13.92 0.88 -14.19
CA LEU A 175 -15.31 1.08 -14.60
C LEU A 175 -16.28 0.62 -13.49
N ARG A 176 -16.02 -0.52 -12.86
CA ARG A 176 -16.86 -1.03 -11.77
C ARG A 176 -16.85 -0.07 -10.58
N LEU A 177 -15.67 0.42 -10.18
CA LEU A 177 -15.55 1.41 -9.12
C LEU A 177 -16.19 2.75 -9.50
N ALA A 178 -16.09 3.19 -10.76
CA ALA A 178 -16.74 4.40 -11.25
C ALA A 178 -18.28 4.29 -11.19
N GLU A 179 -18.85 3.11 -11.45
CA GLU A 179 -20.27 2.86 -11.26
C GLU A 179 -20.69 2.90 -9.79
N ALA A 180 -19.91 2.29 -8.88
CA ALA A 180 -20.17 2.40 -7.44
C ALA A 180 -20.07 3.86 -6.95
N ALA A 181 -19.10 4.62 -7.48
CA ALA A 181 -18.97 6.04 -7.23
C ALA A 181 -20.19 6.82 -7.74
N ARG A 182 -20.65 6.52 -8.95
CA ARG A 182 -21.85 7.12 -9.56
C ARG A 182 -23.13 6.79 -8.77
N ALA A 183 -23.29 5.55 -8.33
CA ALA A 183 -24.42 5.13 -7.49
C ALA A 183 -24.47 5.95 -6.20
N THR A 184 -23.34 6.12 -5.52
CA THR A 184 -23.25 6.93 -4.30
C THR A 184 -23.49 8.41 -4.59
N ALA A 185 -22.82 8.96 -5.62
CA ALA A 185 -22.93 10.36 -6.02
C ALA A 185 -24.36 10.75 -6.45
N SER A 186 -25.15 9.80 -6.97
CA SER A 186 -26.56 10.04 -7.32
C SER A 186 -27.44 10.42 -6.11
N THR A 187 -26.97 10.10 -4.90
CA THR A 187 -27.62 10.47 -3.63
C THR A 187 -27.14 11.82 -3.06
N GLY A 188 -26.25 12.52 -3.77
CA GLY A 188 -25.59 13.73 -3.29
C GLY A 188 -24.42 13.49 -2.34
N LYS A 189 -24.16 12.23 -1.94
CA LYS A 189 -23.06 11.87 -1.04
C LYS A 189 -21.70 11.84 -1.75
N GLY A 190 -20.66 12.18 -1.01
CA GLY A 190 -19.27 12.15 -1.49
C GLY A 190 -18.68 10.74 -1.56
N VAL A 191 -17.65 10.57 -2.40
CA VAL A 191 -16.92 9.31 -2.61
C VAL A 191 -15.43 9.57 -2.46
N LEU A 192 -14.75 8.69 -1.75
CA LEU A 192 -13.30 8.70 -1.62
C LEU A 192 -12.71 7.38 -2.14
N ALA A 193 -11.86 7.46 -3.15
CA ALA A 193 -11.14 6.32 -3.70
C ALA A 193 -9.64 6.43 -3.43
N ILE A 194 -9.08 5.41 -2.80
CA ILE A 194 -7.66 5.25 -2.54
C ILE A 194 -7.12 4.17 -3.48
N VAL A 195 -6.09 4.54 -4.25
CA VAL A 195 -5.42 3.64 -5.20
C VAL A 195 -3.89 3.65 -4.97
N PRO A 196 -3.15 2.62 -5.38
CA PRO A 196 -1.71 2.51 -5.08
C PRO A 196 -0.86 3.64 -5.65
N ASP A 197 -1.00 3.96 -6.94
CA ASP A 197 -0.09 4.85 -7.66
C ASP A 197 -0.78 5.83 -8.63
N GLN A 198 0.02 6.61 -9.35
CA GLN A 198 -0.46 7.62 -10.30
C GLN A 198 -1.18 6.99 -11.51
N ARG A 199 -0.70 5.86 -12.02
CA ARG A 199 -1.32 5.17 -13.16
C ARG A 199 -2.74 4.72 -12.81
N ASP A 200 -2.92 4.23 -11.59
CA ASP A 200 -4.24 3.87 -11.08
C ASP A 200 -5.14 5.09 -10.85
N ILE A 201 -4.58 6.23 -10.41
CA ILE A 201 -5.33 7.49 -10.33
C ILE A 201 -5.86 7.87 -11.71
N ASP A 202 -5.02 7.84 -12.73
CA ASP A 202 -5.40 8.27 -14.08
C ASP A 202 -6.44 7.33 -14.70
N ALA A 203 -6.26 6.02 -14.54
CA ALA A 203 -7.21 5.01 -15.00
C ALA A 203 -8.60 5.16 -14.34
N LEU A 204 -8.65 5.31 -13.01
CA LEU A 204 -9.92 5.49 -12.30
C LEU A 204 -10.54 6.86 -12.57
N SER A 205 -9.73 7.91 -12.65
CA SER A 205 -10.21 9.27 -12.93
C SER A 205 -10.84 9.35 -14.31
N ALA A 206 -10.26 8.71 -15.33
CA ALA A 206 -10.83 8.66 -16.67
C ALA A 206 -12.23 8.05 -16.68
N GLU A 207 -12.45 6.94 -15.97
CA GLU A 207 -13.77 6.30 -15.89
C GLU A 207 -14.76 7.09 -15.02
N CYS A 208 -14.31 7.67 -13.91
CA CYS A 208 -15.15 8.52 -13.07
C CYS A 208 -15.58 9.79 -13.82
N VAL A 209 -14.71 10.41 -14.63
CA VAL A 209 -15.05 11.59 -15.43
C VAL A 209 -16.14 11.25 -16.46
N LYS A 210 -16.05 10.09 -17.13
CA LYS A 210 -17.07 9.62 -18.08
C LYS A 210 -18.42 9.34 -17.39
N ASN A 211 -18.39 8.76 -16.19
CA ASN A 211 -19.59 8.28 -15.50
C ASN A 211 -20.27 9.35 -14.62
N VAL A 212 -19.48 10.22 -13.97
CA VAL A 212 -19.95 11.17 -12.96
C VAL A 212 -19.88 12.62 -13.45
N GLY A 213 -18.98 12.91 -14.39
CA GLY A 213 -18.78 14.23 -14.97
C GLY A 213 -17.54 14.94 -14.44
N VAL A 214 -16.83 15.64 -15.33
CA VAL A 214 -15.52 16.25 -15.06
C VAL A 214 -15.52 17.24 -13.88
N GLN A 215 -16.59 18.01 -13.71
CA GLN A 215 -16.67 19.03 -12.64
C GLN A 215 -16.80 18.42 -11.23
N ARG A 216 -17.18 17.14 -11.13
CA ARG A 216 -17.42 16.45 -9.86
C ARG A 216 -16.23 15.60 -9.39
N VAL A 217 -15.24 15.38 -10.25
CA VAL A 217 -14.13 14.44 -10.00
C VAL A 217 -12.84 15.22 -9.76
N VAL A 218 -12.17 14.94 -8.64
CA VAL A 218 -10.88 15.53 -8.30
C VAL A 218 -9.86 14.45 -7.98
N ALA A 219 -8.73 14.48 -8.69
CA ALA A 219 -7.57 13.65 -8.42
C ALA A 219 -6.56 14.41 -7.53
N LEU A 220 -6.26 13.86 -6.35
CA LEU A 220 -5.21 14.30 -5.45
C LEU A 220 -3.92 13.52 -5.74
N SER A 221 -3.08 14.10 -6.60
CA SER A 221 -1.80 13.51 -7.02
C SER A 221 -0.60 14.21 -6.37
N ALA A 222 0.43 13.43 -6.06
CA ALA A 222 1.70 13.96 -5.56
C ALA A 222 2.56 14.60 -6.65
N GLU A 223 2.36 14.26 -7.93
CA GLU A 223 3.10 14.78 -9.09
C GLU A 223 2.75 16.24 -9.42
N LEU A 224 1.58 16.69 -8.96
CA LEU A 224 1.15 18.06 -9.10
C LEU A 224 2.01 19.00 -8.25
N GLY A 225 2.29 20.20 -8.80
CA GLY A 225 2.98 21.26 -8.05
C GLY A 225 2.21 21.69 -6.78
N PRO A 226 2.88 22.28 -5.77
CA PRO A 226 2.27 22.65 -4.49
C PRO A 226 0.99 23.49 -4.62
N ALA A 227 0.95 24.44 -5.56
CA ALA A 227 -0.22 25.29 -5.79
C ALA A 227 -1.45 24.49 -6.25
N GLU A 228 -1.28 23.59 -7.21
CA GLU A 228 -2.38 22.80 -7.77
C GLU A 228 -2.87 21.74 -6.78
N ARG A 229 -1.97 21.09 -6.04
CA ARG A 229 -2.36 20.18 -4.94
C ARG A 229 -3.23 20.89 -3.91
N TYR A 230 -2.81 22.09 -3.49
CA TYR A 230 -3.56 22.86 -2.52
C TYR A 230 -4.90 23.34 -3.08
N ARG A 231 -4.96 23.74 -4.36
CA ARG A 231 -6.20 24.14 -5.06
C ARG A 231 -7.21 23.00 -5.08
N ARG A 232 -6.79 21.81 -5.51
CA ARG A 232 -7.65 20.61 -5.54
C ARG A 232 -8.10 20.20 -4.16
N TRP A 233 -7.21 20.24 -3.17
CA TRP A 233 -7.57 19.92 -1.79
C TRP A 233 -8.58 20.93 -1.21
N LEU A 234 -8.45 22.23 -1.51
CA LEU A 234 -9.45 23.23 -1.14
C LEU A 234 -10.80 23.00 -1.83
N ALA A 235 -10.80 22.55 -3.09
CA ALA A 235 -12.04 22.17 -3.78
C ALA A 235 -12.76 21.04 -3.04
N VAL A 236 -12.01 20.02 -2.58
CA VAL A 236 -12.57 18.94 -1.74
C VAL A 236 -13.12 19.51 -0.43
N LEU A 237 -12.34 20.31 0.30
CA LEU A 237 -12.74 20.92 1.57
C LEU A 237 -14.01 21.77 1.44
N ARG A 238 -14.18 22.47 0.32
CA ARG A 238 -15.32 23.34 0.03
C ARG A 238 -16.54 22.61 -0.54
N GLY A 239 -16.48 21.27 -0.66
CA GLY A 239 -17.57 20.46 -1.21
C GLY A 239 -17.75 20.60 -2.74
N GLN A 240 -16.75 21.12 -3.44
CA GLN A 240 -16.79 21.31 -4.90
C GLN A 240 -16.58 20.02 -5.67
N ALA A 241 -16.00 19.00 -5.03
CA ALA A 241 -15.78 17.67 -5.59
C ALA A 241 -16.70 16.64 -4.92
N THR A 242 -17.42 15.85 -5.72
CA THR A 242 -18.22 14.72 -5.24
C THR A 242 -17.38 13.44 -5.17
N VAL A 243 -16.48 13.22 -6.13
CA VAL A 243 -15.61 12.04 -6.19
C VAL A 243 -14.18 12.47 -6.06
N VAL A 244 -13.50 11.97 -5.04
CA VAL A 244 -12.10 12.26 -4.76
C VAL A 244 -11.29 10.99 -4.94
N ILE A 245 -10.26 11.05 -5.77
CA ILE A 245 -9.37 9.93 -6.08
C ILE A 245 -7.96 10.34 -5.66
N GLY A 246 -7.21 9.48 -5.01
CA GLY A 246 -5.81 9.74 -4.73
C GLY A 246 -5.08 8.52 -4.18
N THR A 247 -3.80 8.70 -3.86
CA THR A 247 -2.99 7.65 -3.23
C THR A 247 -3.17 7.63 -1.71
N ARG A 248 -2.29 6.93 -0.98
CA ARG A 248 -2.38 6.72 0.48
C ARG A 248 -2.78 7.95 1.32
N ALA A 249 -2.24 9.13 1.03
CA ALA A 249 -2.49 10.33 1.83
C ALA A 249 -3.90 10.90 1.63
N ALA A 250 -4.56 10.59 0.51
CA ALA A 250 -5.92 11.02 0.22
C ALA A 250 -6.94 10.42 1.19
N VAL A 251 -6.60 9.37 1.94
CA VAL A 251 -7.48 8.78 2.96
C VAL A 251 -7.93 9.81 4.02
N PHE A 252 -7.17 10.90 4.20
CA PHE A 252 -7.50 12.02 5.10
C PHE A 252 -8.24 13.18 4.44
N ALA A 253 -8.50 13.14 3.12
CA ALA A 253 -9.11 14.24 2.40
C ALA A 253 -10.49 14.60 2.97
N PRO A 254 -10.82 15.88 3.20
CA PRO A 254 -12.06 16.29 3.89
C PRO A 254 -13.29 16.27 2.95
N VAL A 255 -13.62 15.10 2.40
CA VAL A 255 -14.80 14.89 1.56
C VAL A 255 -16.08 15.18 2.35
N VAL A 256 -16.90 16.11 1.85
CA VAL A 256 -18.20 16.47 2.42
C VAL A 256 -19.20 15.33 2.21
N ASP A 257 -20.02 15.04 3.23
CA ASP A 257 -21.07 14.01 3.22
C ASP A 257 -20.62 12.66 2.65
N LEU A 258 -19.46 12.19 3.10
CA LEU A 258 -18.83 10.96 2.60
C LEU A 258 -19.76 9.74 2.75
N GLY A 259 -20.19 9.18 1.61
CA GLY A 259 -21.08 8.02 1.53
C GLY A 259 -20.38 6.72 1.17
N LEU A 260 -19.21 6.76 0.54
CA LEU A 260 -18.46 5.57 0.12
C LEU A 260 -16.95 5.79 0.20
N VAL A 261 -16.24 4.84 0.80
CA VAL A 261 -14.78 4.73 0.71
C VAL A 261 -14.39 3.49 -0.10
N MET A 262 -13.50 3.66 -1.06
CA MET A 262 -13.00 2.58 -1.93
C MET A 262 -11.49 2.45 -1.77
N VAL A 263 -10.99 1.22 -1.66
CA VAL A 263 -9.55 0.92 -1.65
C VAL A 263 -9.30 -0.10 -2.75
N TRP A 264 -8.41 0.21 -3.69
CA TRP A 264 -7.96 -0.72 -4.71
C TRP A 264 -6.61 -1.33 -4.36
N ASP A 265 -6.50 -2.64 -4.53
CA ASP A 265 -5.31 -3.46 -4.29
C ASP A 265 -4.66 -3.20 -2.92
N ASP A 266 -5.39 -3.53 -1.84
CA ASP A 266 -4.98 -3.24 -0.47
C ASP A 266 -3.72 -3.96 0.01
N GLY A 267 -3.20 -4.89 -0.79
CA GLY A 267 -1.91 -5.55 -0.58
C GLY A 267 -0.72 -4.86 -1.25
N ASP A 268 -0.91 -3.71 -1.90
CA ASP A 268 0.20 -2.95 -2.48
C ASP A 268 0.92 -2.09 -1.44
N ASP A 269 2.25 -2.29 -1.32
CA ASP A 269 3.10 -1.60 -0.35
C ASP A 269 3.06 -0.06 -0.47
N ASN A 270 2.66 0.52 -1.62
CA ASN A 270 2.51 1.97 -1.76
C ASN A 270 1.42 2.55 -0.85
N LEU A 271 0.49 1.72 -0.38
CA LEU A 271 -0.58 2.08 0.55
C LEU A 271 -0.12 2.13 2.01
N ALA A 272 1.07 1.61 2.34
CA ALA A 272 1.70 1.83 3.64
C ALA A 272 2.44 3.17 3.66
N GLU A 273 2.15 4.00 4.67
CA GLU A 273 2.85 5.27 4.83
C GLU A 273 4.25 5.06 5.45
N PRO A 274 5.34 5.50 4.80
CA PRO A 274 6.69 5.38 5.34
C PRO A 274 7.04 6.42 6.41
N ARG A 275 6.18 7.42 6.67
CA ARG A 275 6.38 8.43 7.72
C ARG A 275 5.58 8.08 8.97
N SER A 276 6.09 8.47 10.13
CA SER A 276 5.39 8.33 11.42
C SER A 276 3.94 8.85 11.33
N PRO A 277 2.94 8.15 11.89
CA PRO A 277 3.05 6.91 12.67
C PRO A 277 2.89 5.62 11.83
N TYR A 278 3.26 5.68 10.56
CA TYR A 278 3.27 4.56 9.62
C TYR A 278 1.90 3.91 9.35
N PRO A 279 0.81 4.68 9.23
CA PRO A 279 -0.51 4.08 9.03
C PRO A 279 -0.63 3.39 7.66
N HIS A 280 -1.38 2.30 7.63
CA HIS A 280 -1.81 1.69 6.37
C HIS A 280 -3.12 2.32 5.88
N ALA A 281 -3.20 2.71 4.60
CA ALA A 281 -4.35 3.44 4.07
C ALA A 281 -5.68 2.68 4.17
N ARG A 282 -5.67 1.34 4.00
CA ARG A 282 -6.84 0.47 4.23
C ARG A 282 -7.42 0.65 5.63
N ASP A 283 -6.58 0.56 6.65
CA ASP A 283 -7.02 0.62 8.04
C ASP A 283 -7.59 2.00 8.38
N VAL A 284 -6.98 3.07 7.86
CA VAL A 284 -7.51 4.44 8.01
C VAL A 284 -8.85 4.59 7.28
N ALA A 285 -8.99 4.01 6.08
CA ALA A 285 -10.24 3.99 5.33
C ALA A 285 -11.35 3.25 6.08
N MET A 286 -11.04 2.13 6.72
CA MET A 286 -12.00 1.37 7.53
C MET A 286 -12.41 2.11 8.80
N LEU A 287 -11.45 2.71 9.53
CA LEU A 287 -11.74 3.57 10.68
C LEU A 287 -12.70 4.69 10.28
N ARG A 288 -12.42 5.32 9.14
CA ARG A 288 -13.25 6.39 8.60
C ARG A 288 -14.65 5.91 8.22
N ALA A 289 -14.77 4.78 7.53
CA ALA A 289 -16.07 4.20 7.17
C ALA A 289 -16.90 3.78 8.38
N HIS A 290 -16.24 3.36 9.46
CA HIS A 290 -16.88 3.09 10.75
C HIS A 290 -17.36 4.38 11.42
N GLN A 291 -16.47 5.36 11.60
CA GLN A 291 -16.78 6.64 12.25
C GLN A 291 -17.92 7.42 11.59
N LEU A 292 -17.96 7.40 10.26
CA LEU A 292 -18.96 8.13 9.46
C LEU A 292 -20.17 7.27 9.07
N ARG A 293 -20.18 5.98 9.47
CA ARG A 293 -21.24 5.02 9.10
C ARG A 293 -21.54 5.04 7.60
N CYS A 294 -20.49 5.01 6.78
CA CYS A 294 -20.61 5.02 5.33
C CYS A 294 -20.23 3.66 4.73
N ALA A 295 -20.52 3.49 3.44
CA ALA A 295 -20.21 2.28 2.71
C ALA A 295 -18.70 2.14 2.49
N ALA A 296 -18.24 0.90 2.30
CA ALA A 296 -16.84 0.63 1.97
C ALA A 296 -16.71 -0.52 0.96
N VAL A 297 -15.73 -0.41 0.06
CA VAL A 297 -15.32 -1.53 -0.79
C VAL A 297 -13.80 -1.63 -0.84
N ILE A 298 -13.28 -2.82 -0.58
CA ILE A 298 -11.88 -3.16 -0.84
C ILE A 298 -11.86 -4.07 -2.06
N GLY A 299 -11.26 -3.62 -3.16
CA GLY A 299 -11.24 -4.33 -4.43
C GLY A 299 -9.84 -4.79 -4.79
N GLY A 300 -9.72 -5.95 -5.42
CA GLY A 300 -8.46 -6.42 -5.99
C GLY A 300 -8.65 -7.68 -6.84
N TYR A 301 -7.63 -8.06 -7.61
CA TYR A 301 -7.60 -9.37 -8.26
C TYR A 301 -7.24 -10.47 -7.26
N ALA A 302 -6.30 -10.19 -6.36
CA ALA A 302 -5.97 -11.02 -5.21
C ALA A 302 -6.70 -10.52 -3.94
N ARG A 303 -6.56 -11.24 -2.83
CA ARG A 303 -7.11 -10.89 -1.53
C ARG A 303 -6.03 -11.04 -0.47
N THR A 304 -5.90 -10.05 0.41
CA THR A 304 -5.01 -10.10 1.56
C THR A 304 -5.62 -10.89 2.71
N ALA A 305 -4.79 -11.45 3.59
CA ALA A 305 -5.25 -12.04 4.84
C ALA A 305 -6.05 -11.02 5.70
N GLU A 306 -5.70 -9.73 5.65
CA GLU A 306 -6.46 -8.69 6.35
C GLU A 306 -7.87 -8.54 5.80
N SER A 307 -8.02 -8.41 4.48
CA SER A 307 -9.33 -8.31 3.84
C SER A 307 -10.16 -9.58 4.07
N GLN A 308 -9.53 -10.75 4.07
CA GLN A 308 -10.20 -12.00 4.42
C GLN A 308 -10.70 -12.01 5.87
N ALA A 309 -9.91 -11.50 6.82
CA ALA A 309 -10.31 -11.39 8.22
C ALA A 309 -11.52 -10.45 8.41
N LEU A 310 -11.70 -9.45 7.54
CA LEU A 310 -12.89 -8.58 7.57
C LEU A 310 -14.16 -9.31 7.14
N VAL A 311 -14.03 -10.23 6.18
CA VAL A 311 -15.15 -11.05 5.72
C VAL A 311 -15.50 -12.09 6.78
N GLU A 312 -14.52 -12.83 7.28
CA GLU A 312 -14.74 -13.85 8.32
C GLU A 312 -15.25 -13.25 9.63
N GLY A 313 -14.77 -12.05 10.00
CA GLY A 313 -15.25 -11.30 11.15
C GLY A 313 -16.61 -10.62 10.96
N GLY A 314 -17.24 -10.74 9.78
CA GLY A 314 -18.56 -10.16 9.48
C GLY A 314 -18.60 -8.64 9.33
N TRP A 315 -17.43 -7.97 9.29
CA TRP A 315 -17.36 -6.52 9.09
C TRP A 315 -17.68 -6.12 7.64
N ALA A 316 -17.32 -6.97 6.68
CA ALA A 316 -17.64 -6.86 5.27
C ALA A 316 -18.22 -8.16 4.72
N HIS A 317 -18.96 -8.11 3.61
CA HIS A 317 -19.40 -9.30 2.89
C HIS A 317 -18.60 -9.52 1.61
N ASP A 318 -18.65 -10.74 1.08
CA ASP A 318 -18.08 -11.04 -0.22
C ASP A 318 -18.88 -10.40 -1.37
N LEU A 319 -18.13 -9.87 -2.34
CA LEU A 319 -18.58 -9.58 -3.69
C LEU A 319 -17.71 -10.37 -4.67
N VAL A 320 -18.14 -11.60 -4.96
CA VAL A 320 -17.40 -12.55 -5.80
C VAL A 320 -18.28 -13.08 -6.92
N ALA A 321 -17.69 -13.35 -8.08
CA ALA A 321 -18.40 -13.97 -9.18
C ALA A 321 -18.50 -15.50 -9.01
N ALA A 322 -19.51 -16.10 -9.62
CA ALA A 322 -19.62 -17.56 -9.65
C ALA A 322 -18.46 -18.20 -10.43
N ARG A 323 -18.03 -19.40 -10.02
CA ARG A 323 -16.90 -20.14 -10.62
C ARG A 323 -16.98 -20.25 -12.16
N PRO A 324 -18.13 -20.54 -12.80
CA PRO A 324 -18.21 -20.58 -14.26
C PRO A 324 -17.88 -19.24 -14.92
N THR A 325 -18.35 -18.12 -14.34
CA THR A 325 -18.06 -16.76 -14.81
C THR A 325 -16.57 -16.44 -14.70
N VAL A 326 -15.97 -16.75 -13.54
CA VAL A 326 -14.53 -16.58 -13.32
C VAL A 326 -13.72 -17.39 -14.34
N ARG A 327 -14.06 -18.67 -14.54
CA ARG A 327 -13.37 -19.56 -15.47
C ARG A 327 -13.42 -19.04 -16.91
N LYS A 328 -14.55 -18.50 -17.35
CA LYS A 328 -14.73 -17.92 -18.69
C LYS A 328 -13.87 -16.67 -18.88
N SER A 329 -13.80 -15.81 -17.87
CA SER A 329 -13.01 -14.57 -17.92
C SER A 329 -11.51 -14.80 -17.77
N SER A 330 -11.09 -15.86 -17.08
CA SER A 330 -9.67 -16.17 -16.85
C SER A 330 -8.97 -16.76 -18.09
N ALA A 331 -7.71 -16.40 -18.28
CA ALA A 331 -6.81 -17.08 -19.21
C ALA A 331 -6.66 -18.59 -18.85
N ARG A 332 -6.16 -19.39 -19.79
CA ARG A 332 -5.74 -20.75 -19.48
C ARG A 332 -4.39 -20.70 -18.77
N ILE A 333 -4.36 -21.08 -17.50
CA ILE A 333 -3.15 -21.05 -16.69
C ILE A 333 -2.55 -22.46 -16.63
N SER A 334 -1.26 -22.59 -16.93
CA SER A 334 -0.49 -23.82 -16.80
C SER A 334 0.78 -23.57 -16.00
N ALA A 335 1.10 -24.46 -15.06
CA ALA A 335 2.33 -24.44 -14.31
C ALA A 335 3.29 -25.53 -14.80
N LEU A 336 4.58 -25.24 -14.75
CA LEU A 336 5.65 -26.15 -15.12
C LEU A 336 6.71 -26.11 -14.02
N ASP A 337 7.11 -27.28 -13.54
CA ASP A 337 8.24 -27.38 -12.64
C ASP A 337 9.57 -26.98 -13.32
N ASP A 338 10.58 -26.70 -12.50
CA ASP A 338 11.95 -26.41 -12.97
C ASP A 338 12.63 -27.65 -13.61
N SER A 339 12.01 -28.84 -13.54
CA SER A 339 12.48 -30.03 -14.26
C SER A 339 11.99 -30.10 -15.71
N GLY A 340 11.04 -29.25 -16.12
CA GLY A 340 10.60 -29.07 -17.51
C GLY A 340 11.73 -28.69 -18.48
N TYR A 341 12.85 -28.18 -17.96
CA TYR A 341 14.09 -27.96 -18.71
C TYR A 341 14.81 -29.27 -19.12
N ALA A 342 14.42 -30.43 -18.57
CA ALA A 342 15.11 -31.71 -18.78
C ALA A 342 14.85 -32.36 -20.15
N GLN A 343 13.80 -31.94 -20.88
CA GLN A 343 13.43 -32.50 -22.19
C GLN A 343 13.83 -31.62 -23.40
N GLU A 344 14.77 -30.69 -23.22
CA GLU A 344 15.05 -29.63 -24.19
C GLU A 344 15.95 -30.06 -25.37
N ARG A 345 15.33 -30.49 -26.47
CA ARG A 345 16.02 -30.72 -27.76
C ARG A 345 16.17 -29.45 -28.62
N ASP A 346 15.31 -28.43 -28.46
CA ASP A 346 15.31 -27.19 -29.25
C ASP A 346 16.44 -26.19 -28.82
N PRO A 347 17.32 -25.75 -29.74
CA PRO A 347 18.35 -24.73 -29.48
C PRO A 347 17.82 -23.36 -29.03
N ALA A 348 16.62 -22.94 -29.46
CA ALA A 348 16.02 -21.64 -29.14
C ALA A 348 15.46 -21.59 -27.70
N ALA A 349 14.89 -22.69 -27.21
CA ALA A 349 14.47 -22.82 -25.81
C ALA A 349 15.68 -22.78 -24.87
N ARG A 350 16.78 -23.47 -25.24
CA ARG A 350 18.05 -23.44 -24.52
C ARG A 350 18.69 -22.05 -24.47
N SER A 351 18.58 -21.25 -25.53
CA SER A 351 19.16 -19.91 -25.59
C SER A 351 18.37 -18.89 -24.74
N ALA A 352 17.04 -19.02 -24.70
CA ALA A 352 16.15 -18.16 -23.91
C ALA A 352 15.96 -18.57 -22.44
N ARG A 353 16.45 -19.75 -22.03
CA ARG A 353 16.13 -20.35 -20.71
C ARG A 353 14.61 -20.41 -20.47
N LEU A 354 13.85 -20.76 -21.50
CA LEU A 354 12.40 -20.94 -21.41
C LEU A 354 12.04 -22.40 -21.61
N PRO A 355 11.17 -22.98 -20.76
CA PRO A 355 10.56 -24.27 -21.05
C PRO A 355 9.84 -24.23 -22.41
N MET A 356 9.86 -25.34 -23.15
CA MET A 356 9.24 -25.42 -24.49
C MET A 356 7.78 -24.95 -24.51
N VAL A 357 7.01 -25.28 -23.48
CA VAL A 357 5.60 -24.86 -23.37
C VAL A 357 5.46 -23.33 -23.28
N ALA A 358 6.36 -22.64 -22.56
CA ALA A 358 6.38 -21.18 -22.50
C ALA A 358 6.73 -20.56 -23.86
N LEU A 359 7.72 -21.12 -24.56
CA LEU A 359 8.12 -20.66 -25.89
C LEU A 359 7.02 -20.89 -26.93
N THR A 360 6.35 -22.04 -26.89
CA THR A 360 5.21 -22.35 -27.77
C THR A 360 4.05 -21.41 -27.52
N ALA A 361 3.68 -21.17 -26.25
CA ALA A 361 2.62 -20.21 -25.90
C ALA A 361 2.92 -18.81 -26.44
N ALA A 362 4.18 -18.34 -26.33
CA ALA A 362 4.60 -17.06 -26.89
C ALA A 362 4.52 -17.03 -28.43
N ARG A 363 5.05 -18.06 -29.11
CA ARG A 363 5.00 -18.16 -30.58
C ARG A 363 3.56 -18.17 -31.11
N ASP A 364 2.68 -18.92 -30.45
CA ASP A 364 1.28 -19.05 -30.89
C ASP A 364 0.50 -17.75 -30.68
N ALA A 365 0.73 -17.03 -29.57
CA ALA A 365 0.16 -15.71 -29.35
C ALA A 365 0.63 -14.70 -30.42
N LEU A 366 1.93 -14.67 -30.72
CA LEU A 366 2.50 -13.78 -31.73
C LEU A 366 1.98 -14.08 -33.14
N LYS A 367 1.85 -15.37 -33.51
CA LYS A 367 1.25 -15.81 -34.79
C LYS A 367 -0.20 -15.36 -34.93
N ARG A 368 -0.95 -15.31 -33.83
CA ARG A 368 -2.33 -14.78 -33.79
C ARG A 368 -2.41 -13.25 -33.79
N GLY A 369 -1.28 -12.56 -33.87
CA GLY A 369 -1.25 -11.10 -33.89
C GLY A 369 -1.38 -10.46 -32.50
N HIS A 370 -1.03 -11.17 -31.43
CA HIS A 370 -1.11 -10.64 -30.06
C HIS A 370 0.26 -10.53 -29.41
N SER A 371 0.46 -9.44 -28.65
CA SER A 371 1.65 -9.24 -27.84
C SER A 371 1.74 -10.25 -26.69
N VAL A 372 2.96 -10.47 -26.19
CA VAL A 372 3.26 -11.41 -25.12
C VAL A 372 3.93 -10.67 -23.96
N LEU A 373 3.38 -10.84 -22.76
CA LEU A 373 3.94 -10.30 -21.52
C LEU A 373 4.92 -11.31 -20.92
N VAL A 374 6.07 -10.83 -20.45
CA VAL A 374 7.06 -11.64 -19.74
C VAL A 374 7.44 -10.93 -18.46
N GLN A 375 6.97 -11.45 -17.33
CA GLN A 375 7.28 -10.90 -16.02
C GLN A 375 8.52 -11.59 -15.44
N VAL A 376 9.51 -10.81 -15.02
CA VAL A 376 10.72 -11.28 -14.34
C VAL A 376 10.98 -10.49 -13.05
N PRO A 377 11.64 -11.08 -12.04
CA PRO A 377 11.94 -10.39 -10.78
C PRO A 377 12.72 -9.08 -10.96
N ARG A 378 12.56 -8.13 -10.02
CA ARG A 378 13.32 -6.87 -10.03
C ARG A 378 14.81 -7.13 -9.80
N ARG A 379 15.66 -6.27 -10.37
CA ARG A 379 17.10 -6.25 -10.04
C ARG A 379 17.26 -6.05 -8.53
N GLY A 380 18.02 -6.93 -7.87
CA GLY A 380 18.21 -6.91 -6.41
C GLY A 380 17.35 -7.93 -5.65
N TYR A 381 16.41 -8.61 -6.30
CA TYR A 381 15.89 -9.88 -5.76
C TYR A 381 17.08 -10.84 -5.61
N VAL A 382 17.12 -11.51 -4.45
CA VAL A 382 18.25 -12.26 -3.87
C VAL A 382 19.25 -12.74 -4.93
N PRO A 383 20.55 -12.39 -4.82
CA PRO A 383 21.57 -12.95 -5.71
C PRO A 383 21.54 -14.47 -5.54
N ALA A 384 21.00 -15.17 -6.53
CA ALA A 384 21.06 -16.60 -6.58
C ALA A 384 22.37 -17.03 -7.22
N LEU A 385 22.94 -18.08 -6.69
CA LEU A 385 24.00 -18.79 -7.36
C LEU A 385 23.38 -19.68 -8.41
N ALA A 386 23.94 -19.71 -9.62
CA ALA A 386 23.58 -20.69 -10.64
C ALA A 386 24.83 -21.32 -11.23
N CYS A 387 24.68 -22.53 -11.74
CA CYS A 387 25.74 -23.26 -12.41
C CYS A 387 26.29 -22.46 -13.59
N THR A 388 27.61 -22.31 -13.67
CA THR A 388 28.27 -21.62 -14.78
C THR A 388 28.09 -22.39 -16.09
N LYS A 389 28.03 -23.73 -16.05
CA LYS A 389 27.90 -24.61 -17.22
C LYS A 389 26.48 -24.69 -17.76
N CYS A 390 25.53 -25.19 -16.96
CA CYS A 390 24.15 -25.43 -17.42
C CYS A 390 23.15 -24.36 -16.97
N ARG A 391 23.60 -23.34 -16.22
CA ARG A 391 22.79 -22.19 -15.76
C ARG A 391 21.64 -22.52 -14.81
N THR A 392 21.54 -23.76 -14.33
CA THR A 392 20.59 -24.16 -13.28
C THR A 392 20.88 -23.45 -11.97
N VAL A 393 19.86 -22.87 -11.34
CA VAL A 393 19.95 -22.23 -10.02
C VAL A 393 20.39 -23.26 -8.98
N ALA A 394 21.38 -22.91 -8.16
CA ALA A 394 21.90 -23.73 -7.10
C ALA A 394 21.04 -23.59 -5.83
N ARG A 395 20.73 -24.72 -5.21
CA ARG A 395 19.92 -24.82 -4.00
C ARG A 395 20.66 -25.61 -2.93
N CYS A 396 20.37 -25.31 -1.67
CA CYS A 396 20.88 -26.07 -0.54
C CYS A 396 20.42 -27.52 -0.65
N ARG A 397 21.36 -28.47 -0.55
CA ARG A 397 21.04 -29.91 -0.62
C ARG A 397 20.28 -30.43 0.61
N HIS A 398 20.17 -29.63 1.67
CA HIS A 398 19.52 -30.01 2.93
C HIS A 398 18.08 -29.50 3.03
N CYS A 399 17.84 -28.22 2.77
CA CYS A 399 16.51 -27.61 2.91
C CYS A 399 15.96 -27.02 1.60
N THR A 400 16.69 -27.19 0.48
CA THR A 400 16.35 -26.62 -0.84
C THR A 400 16.31 -25.08 -0.87
N GLY A 401 16.79 -24.44 0.20
CA GLY A 401 16.90 -22.99 0.32
C GLY A 401 17.91 -22.35 -0.62
N PRO A 402 17.78 -21.03 -0.86
CA PRO A 402 18.67 -20.29 -1.74
C PRO A 402 20.08 -20.22 -1.15
N LEU A 403 21.07 -20.42 -2.02
CA LEU A 403 22.48 -20.29 -1.69
C LEU A 403 23.00 -18.93 -2.13
N ALA A 404 23.83 -18.30 -1.29
CA ALA A 404 24.52 -17.06 -1.59
C ALA A 404 25.95 -17.08 -1.02
N TRP A 405 26.80 -16.16 -1.46
CA TRP A 405 28.07 -15.87 -0.79
C TRP A 405 27.85 -14.86 0.33
N GLU A 406 28.59 -15.03 1.43
CA GLU A 406 28.62 -14.06 2.54
C GLU A 406 29.55 -12.89 2.20
N GLY A 407 29.10 -11.65 2.48
CA GLY A 407 29.93 -10.43 2.41
C GLY A 407 29.37 -9.31 1.51
N PRO A 408 29.55 -8.03 1.90
CA PRO A 408 29.21 -6.88 1.06
C PRO A 408 30.21 -6.79 -0.11
N GLY A 409 29.76 -7.09 -1.33
CA GLY A 409 30.59 -7.02 -2.54
C GLY A 409 30.61 -8.28 -3.41
N GLY A 410 30.05 -9.40 -2.95
CA GLY A 410 29.62 -10.51 -3.82
C GLY A 410 30.68 -11.21 -4.69
N ALA A 411 31.98 -11.03 -4.46
CA ALA A 411 32.99 -11.62 -5.32
C ALA A 411 34.32 -11.90 -4.57
N SER A 412 34.37 -13.00 -3.84
CA SER A 412 35.60 -13.79 -3.81
C SER A 412 35.27 -15.17 -4.36
N HIS A 413 36.02 -15.62 -5.36
CA HIS A 413 35.85 -16.95 -5.98
C HIS A 413 36.22 -18.11 -5.03
N SER A 414 36.59 -17.81 -3.78
CA SER A 414 37.04 -18.78 -2.76
C SER A 414 36.09 -18.93 -1.57
N ALA A 415 35.04 -18.11 -1.44
CA ALA A 415 34.06 -18.28 -0.37
C ALA A 415 33.08 -19.42 -0.68
N SER A 416 32.91 -20.34 0.28
CA SER A 416 31.90 -21.39 0.16
C SER A 416 30.49 -20.78 0.27
N PRO A 417 29.54 -21.17 -0.58
CA PRO A 417 28.20 -20.63 -0.54
C PRO A 417 27.45 -21.12 0.71
N SER A 418 26.72 -20.24 1.38
CA SER A 418 25.88 -20.60 2.53
C SER A 418 24.39 -20.52 2.19
N CYS A 419 23.61 -21.41 2.80
CA CYS A 419 22.17 -21.38 2.68
C CYS A 419 21.60 -20.26 3.54
N ARG A 420 20.80 -19.39 2.94
CA ARG A 420 20.16 -18.29 3.67
C ARG A 420 19.03 -18.74 4.61
N TRP A 421 18.49 -19.94 4.41
CA TRP A 421 17.41 -20.46 5.24
C TRP A 421 17.93 -21.17 6.48
N CYS A 422 18.87 -22.10 6.31
CA CYS A 422 19.36 -22.91 7.43
C CYS A 422 20.79 -22.55 7.89
N GLY A 423 21.40 -21.52 7.32
CA GLY A 423 22.77 -21.07 7.64
C GLY A 423 23.87 -22.04 7.21
N ARG A 424 23.53 -23.21 6.66
CA ARG A 424 24.51 -24.26 6.35
C ARG A 424 25.37 -23.86 5.15
N VAL A 425 26.68 -23.90 5.35
CA VAL A 425 27.69 -23.76 4.28
C VAL A 425 27.69 -25.02 3.41
N ASP A 426 27.63 -24.85 2.09
CA ASP A 426 27.69 -25.93 1.09
C ASP A 426 29.02 -25.84 0.31
N ALA A 427 30.12 -26.24 0.95
CA ALA A 427 31.48 -26.18 0.40
C ALA A 427 31.66 -27.08 -0.85
N ASP A 428 30.91 -28.17 -0.93
CA ASP A 428 30.94 -29.15 -2.02
C ASP A 428 29.73 -29.05 -2.94
N LEU A 429 29.23 -27.84 -3.16
CA LEU A 429 28.10 -27.61 -4.04
C LEU A 429 28.34 -28.27 -5.40
N ARG A 430 27.39 -29.12 -5.82
CA ARG A 430 27.34 -29.72 -7.15
C ARG A 430 26.00 -29.36 -7.76
N CYS A 431 26.02 -28.89 -9.00
CA CYS A 431 24.80 -28.62 -9.73
C CYS A 431 23.99 -29.91 -9.86
N ALA A 432 22.75 -29.90 -9.34
CA ALA A 432 21.84 -31.04 -9.42
C ALA A 432 21.52 -31.49 -10.85
N ARG A 433 21.73 -30.63 -11.86
CA ARG A 433 21.47 -30.94 -13.28
C ARG A 433 22.67 -31.51 -14.03
N CYS A 434 23.87 -30.93 -13.88
CA CYS A 434 25.02 -31.28 -14.70
C CYS A 434 26.27 -31.70 -13.92
N GLY A 435 26.18 -31.77 -12.59
CA GLY A 435 27.29 -32.16 -11.71
C GLY A 435 28.43 -31.14 -11.61
N SER A 436 28.37 -30.02 -12.32
CA SER A 436 29.42 -28.99 -12.23
C SER A 436 29.44 -28.34 -10.84
N SER A 437 30.63 -28.16 -10.29
CA SER A 437 30.89 -27.39 -9.06
C SER A 437 31.00 -25.88 -9.30
N ALA A 438 31.14 -25.45 -10.55
CA ALA A 438 31.27 -24.06 -10.89
C ALA A 438 29.90 -23.37 -10.80
N VAL A 439 29.78 -22.43 -9.87
CA VAL A 439 28.63 -21.54 -9.73
C VAL A 439 29.04 -20.09 -9.86
N ARG A 440 28.10 -19.26 -10.29
CA ARG A 440 28.26 -17.81 -10.40
C ARG A 440 27.04 -17.13 -9.81
N ALA A 441 27.24 -15.95 -9.24
CA ALA A 441 26.11 -15.05 -8.97
C ALA A 441 25.42 -14.72 -10.29
N VAL A 442 24.12 -14.98 -10.35
CA VAL A 442 23.25 -14.49 -11.41
C VAL A 442 22.36 -13.41 -10.84
N VAL A 443 22.53 -12.21 -11.37
CA VAL A 443 21.44 -11.24 -11.37
C VAL A 443 20.59 -11.57 -12.59
N VAL A 444 19.45 -12.22 -12.37
CA VAL A 444 18.41 -12.29 -13.39
C VAL A 444 17.78 -10.91 -13.46
N GLY A 445 17.73 -10.31 -14.65
CA GLY A 445 17.19 -8.97 -14.81
C GLY A 445 16.57 -8.79 -16.18
N ALA A 446 15.51 -7.99 -16.23
CA ALA A 446 14.66 -7.75 -17.40
C ALA A 446 15.45 -7.53 -18.71
N ARG A 447 16.51 -6.70 -18.70
CA ARG A 447 17.36 -6.49 -19.88
C ARG A 447 18.00 -7.76 -20.45
N ARG A 448 18.54 -8.63 -19.58
CA ARG A 448 19.22 -9.85 -20.03
C ARG A 448 18.19 -10.84 -20.58
N THR A 449 17.04 -10.95 -19.92
CA THR A 449 15.93 -11.78 -20.41
C THR A 449 15.43 -11.26 -21.76
N ALA A 450 15.32 -9.94 -21.94
CA ALA A 450 14.96 -9.32 -23.21
C ALA A 450 15.97 -9.65 -24.34
N GLU A 451 17.28 -9.56 -24.06
CA GLU A 451 18.33 -9.93 -25.03
C GLU A 451 18.29 -11.42 -25.41
N GLU A 452 17.96 -12.30 -24.46
CA GLU A 452 17.86 -13.74 -24.70
C GLU A 452 16.58 -14.11 -25.46
N LEU A 453 15.45 -13.45 -25.16
CA LEU A 453 14.18 -13.62 -25.87
C LEU A 453 14.26 -13.10 -27.31
N GLY A 454 14.88 -11.94 -27.53
CA GLY A 454 15.08 -11.40 -28.88
C GLY A 454 15.90 -12.34 -29.78
N ARG A 455 16.84 -13.10 -29.18
CA ARG A 455 17.59 -14.15 -29.91
C ARG A 455 16.75 -15.39 -30.20
N ALA A 456 15.83 -15.77 -29.32
CA ALA A 456 14.99 -16.97 -29.48
C ALA A 456 13.74 -16.75 -30.36
N LEU A 457 13.33 -15.49 -30.54
CA LEU A 457 12.20 -15.07 -31.37
C LEU A 457 12.63 -13.97 -32.35
N PRO A 458 13.42 -14.30 -33.40
CA PRO A 458 13.91 -13.33 -34.36
C PRO A 458 12.76 -12.62 -35.09
N GLY A 459 12.91 -11.30 -35.32
CA GLY A 459 11.93 -10.49 -36.05
C GLY A 459 10.78 -9.94 -35.20
N VAL A 460 10.74 -10.22 -33.90
CA VAL A 460 9.73 -9.68 -32.98
C VAL A 460 10.32 -8.52 -32.18
N PRO A 461 9.68 -7.33 -32.16
CA PRO A 461 10.12 -6.22 -31.32
C PRO A 461 10.11 -6.63 -29.84
N VAL A 462 11.07 -6.12 -29.07
CA VAL A 462 11.16 -6.36 -27.62
C VAL A 462 11.16 -5.02 -26.89
N VAL A 463 10.20 -4.83 -25.99
CA VAL A 463 10.06 -3.67 -25.10
C VAL A 463 10.40 -4.10 -23.68
N THR A 464 11.18 -3.30 -22.96
CA THR A 464 11.49 -3.55 -21.54
C THR A 464 10.81 -2.49 -20.67
N SER A 465 10.05 -2.90 -19.65
CA SER A 465 9.38 -1.98 -18.72
C SER A 465 9.74 -2.31 -17.27
N GLY A 466 10.48 -1.42 -16.60
CA GLY A 466 10.89 -1.61 -15.21
C GLY A 466 12.25 -0.99 -14.89
N GLY A 467 12.42 -0.58 -13.65
CA GLY A 467 13.58 0.22 -13.25
C GLY A 467 13.36 1.70 -13.59
N GLY A 468 14.31 2.34 -14.29
CA GLY A 468 14.28 3.77 -14.59
C GLY A 468 13.32 4.20 -15.71
N GLU A 469 12.78 3.25 -16.47
CA GLU A 469 11.83 3.50 -17.56
C GLU A 469 10.65 2.52 -17.43
N VAL A 470 9.46 3.06 -17.23
CA VAL A 470 8.20 2.30 -17.11
C VAL A 470 7.27 2.79 -18.21
N HIS A 471 6.73 1.86 -18.98
CA HIS A 471 5.74 2.17 -20.02
C HIS A 471 4.33 1.93 -19.48
N ASP A 472 3.42 2.87 -19.70
CA ASP A 472 2.01 2.70 -19.31
C ASP A 472 1.23 1.88 -20.33
N THR A 473 1.54 2.06 -21.61
CA THR A 473 0.83 1.40 -22.71
C THR A 473 1.80 0.97 -23.81
N VAL A 474 1.54 -0.19 -24.41
CA VAL A 474 2.23 -0.67 -25.62
C VAL A 474 1.21 -0.81 -26.75
N THR A 475 1.43 -0.06 -27.84
CA THR A 475 0.61 -0.05 -29.05
C THR A 475 1.44 -0.44 -30.27
N GLY A 476 0.79 -1.00 -31.29
CA GLY A 476 1.43 -1.33 -32.57
C GLY A 476 1.47 -2.84 -32.84
N PRO A 477 2.44 -3.33 -33.63
CA PRO A 477 2.50 -4.74 -34.01
C PRO A 477 2.79 -5.66 -32.81
N PRO A 478 2.54 -6.98 -32.95
CA PRO A 478 2.78 -7.95 -31.89
C PRO A 478 4.21 -7.87 -31.35
N THR A 479 4.32 -7.63 -30.05
CA THR A 479 5.59 -7.29 -29.38
C THR A 479 5.80 -8.16 -28.14
N LEU A 480 7.06 -8.45 -27.82
CA LEU A 480 7.45 -9.07 -26.56
C LEU A 480 7.69 -7.97 -25.51
N VAL A 481 6.92 -7.96 -24.44
CA VAL A 481 7.06 -7.00 -23.34
C VAL A 481 7.71 -7.70 -22.16
N VAL A 482 8.93 -7.32 -21.80
CA VAL A 482 9.64 -7.86 -20.63
C VAL A 482 9.57 -6.85 -19.49
N CYS A 483 8.92 -7.20 -18.40
CA CYS A 483 8.73 -6.27 -17.29
C CYS A 483 9.05 -6.86 -15.93
N THR A 484 9.25 -5.96 -14.96
CA THR A 484 9.26 -6.33 -13.54
C THR A 484 7.87 -6.21 -12.93
N PRO A 485 7.52 -6.99 -11.88
CA PRO A 485 6.23 -6.86 -11.20
C PRO A 485 5.87 -5.42 -10.83
N GLY A 486 4.68 -5.01 -11.27
CA GLY A 486 4.10 -3.67 -11.08
C GLY A 486 4.36 -2.70 -12.24
N ALA A 487 5.23 -3.06 -13.18
CA ALA A 487 5.58 -2.23 -14.35
C ALA A 487 4.99 -2.80 -15.66
N GLU A 488 3.95 -3.62 -15.58
CA GLU A 488 3.25 -4.17 -16.75
C GLU A 488 2.52 -3.05 -17.50
N PRO A 489 2.84 -2.75 -18.77
CA PRO A 489 2.03 -1.85 -19.58
C PRO A 489 0.72 -2.51 -19.97
N VAL A 490 -0.30 -1.70 -20.23
CA VAL A 490 -1.54 -2.17 -20.83
C VAL A 490 -1.35 -2.27 -22.36
N THR A 491 -1.95 -3.30 -22.97
CA THR A 491 -2.06 -3.40 -24.43
C THR A 491 -3.53 -3.36 -24.82
N PRO A 492 -3.96 -2.54 -25.80
CA PRO A 492 -5.33 -2.57 -26.29
C PRO A 492 -5.76 -3.98 -26.70
N GLY A 493 -6.87 -4.46 -26.13
CA GLY A 493 -7.36 -5.83 -26.34
C GLY A 493 -6.63 -6.91 -25.54
N GLY A 494 -5.65 -6.56 -24.70
CA GLY A 494 -4.96 -7.50 -23.82
C GLY A 494 -3.91 -8.38 -24.51
N TYR A 495 -3.12 -9.06 -23.70
CA TYR A 495 -2.04 -9.94 -24.15
C TYR A 495 -2.57 -11.31 -24.58
N GLY A 496 -1.97 -11.89 -25.62
CA GLY A 496 -2.29 -13.26 -26.05
C GLY A 496 -1.65 -14.31 -25.15
N ALA A 497 -0.52 -14.00 -24.53
CA ALA A 497 0.08 -14.83 -23.50
C ALA A 497 0.84 -14.01 -22.44
N ALA A 498 0.96 -14.56 -21.23
CA ALA A 498 1.92 -14.09 -20.23
C ALA A 498 2.83 -15.22 -19.74
N LEU A 499 4.12 -14.93 -19.60
CA LEU A 499 5.13 -15.81 -19.05
C LEU A 499 5.59 -15.26 -17.69
N LEU A 500 5.32 -16.00 -16.62
CA LEU A 500 5.71 -15.65 -15.25
C LEU A 500 6.95 -16.47 -14.90
N LEU A 501 8.12 -15.84 -14.99
CA LEU A 501 9.42 -16.51 -14.87
C LEU A 501 10.04 -16.31 -13.48
N ASP A 502 10.97 -17.20 -13.15
CA ASP A 502 11.77 -17.13 -11.91
C ASP A 502 10.91 -17.00 -10.64
N ALA A 503 9.80 -17.75 -10.59
CA ALA A 503 8.84 -17.72 -9.50
C ALA A 503 9.46 -17.91 -8.11
N TRP A 504 10.54 -18.71 -8.05
CA TRP A 504 11.29 -18.96 -6.83
C TRP A 504 11.85 -17.69 -6.18
N ALA A 505 12.13 -16.64 -6.95
CA ALA A 505 12.67 -15.40 -6.40
C ALA A 505 11.61 -14.62 -5.63
N LEU A 506 10.35 -14.69 -6.06
CA LEU A 506 9.22 -14.09 -5.37
C LEU A 506 8.78 -14.95 -4.17
N LEU A 507 8.56 -16.26 -4.41
CA LEU A 507 8.08 -17.20 -3.40
C LEU A 507 9.12 -17.51 -2.30
N GLY A 508 10.40 -17.45 -2.63
CA GLY A 508 11.49 -17.78 -1.71
C GLY A 508 11.92 -16.64 -0.79
N ARG A 509 11.22 -15.49 -0.82
CA ARG A 509 11.45 -14.38 0.12
C ARG A 509 11.18 -14.83 1.55
N GLN A 510 12.06 -14.42 2.46
CA GLN A 510 11.88 -14.61 3.91
C GLN A 510 10.96 -13.52 4.46
N ASP A 511 9.73 -13.50 3.99
CA ASP A 511 8.74 -12.49 4.32
C ASP A 511 7.39 -13.19 4.54
N LEU A 512 6.67 -12.80 5.59
CA LEU A 512 5.36 -13.34 5.92
C LEU A 512 4.37 -13.26 4.75
N ARG A 513 4.48 -12.20 3.94
CA ARG A 513 3.60 -11.94 2.79
C ARG A 513 4.17 -12.45 1.47
N ALA A 514 5.27 -13.22 1.48
CA ALA A 514 5.91 -13.66 0.23
C ALA A 514 4.93 -14.37 -0.72
N ALA A 515 4.16 -15.33 -0.21
CA ALA A 515 3.17 -16.06 -1.00
C ALA A 515 1.99 -15.17 -1.45
N GLU A 516 1.45 -14.36 -0.54
CA GLU A 516 0.35 -13.40 -0.77
C GLU A 516 0.72 -12.36 -1.86
N ASP A 517 1.84 -11.67 -1.70
CA ASP A 517 2.33 -10.66 -2.64
C ASP A 517 2.73 -11.28 -4.00
N THR A 518 3.26 -12.50 -4.00
CA THR A 518 3.53 -13.23 -5.25
C THR A 518 2.24 -13.50 -6.02
N LEU A 519 1.21 -14.03 -5.35
CA LEU A 519 -0.08 -14.30 -5.98
C LEU A 519 -0.70 -13.01 -6.52
N ARG A 520 -0.67 -11.93 -5.74
CA ARG A 520 -1.14 -10.60 -6.14
C ARG A 520 -0.51 -10.13 -7.45
N LYS A 521 0.83 -10.15 -7.52
CA LYS A 521 1.59 -9.75 -8.71
C LYS A 521 1.29 -10.62 -9.93
N TRP A 522 1.12 -11.93 -9.72
CA TRP A 522 0.79 -12.85 -10.80
C TRP A 522 -0.64 -12.68 -11.30
N MET A 523 -1.61 -12.50 -10.41
CA MET A 523 -3.00 -12.26 -10.78
C MET A 523 -3.16 -10.91 -11.49
N ALA A 524 -2.47 -9.86 -11.04
CA ALA A 524 -2.46 -8.57 -11.73
C ALA A 524 -1.94 -8.68 -13.18
N ALA A 525 -0.81 -9.39 -13.38
CA ALA A 525 -0.28 -9.63 -14.73
C ALA A 525 -1.19 -10.54 -15.57
N ALA A 526 -1.74 -11.61 -14.97
CA ALA A 526 -2.64 -12.55 -15.63
C ALA A 526 -3.98 -11.90 -16.01
N ALA A 527 -4.45 -10.88 -15.27
CA ALA A 527 -5.66 -10.13 -15.59
C ALA A 527 -5.53 -9.29 -16.87
N LEU A 528 -4.31 -8.99 -17.32
CA LEU A 528 -4.04 -8.31 -18.60
C LEU A 528 -4.06 -9.28 -19.80
N VAL A 529 -4.12 -10.58 -19.56
CA VAL A 529 -4.18 -11.62 -20.60
C VAL A 529 -5.64 -11.86 -20.98
N ARG A 530 -5.87 -12.08 -22.27
CA ARG A 530 -7.19 -12.39 -22.80
C ARG A 530 -7.80 -13.63 -22.13
N GLY A 531 -9.13 -13.73 -22.17
CA GLY A 531 -9.84 -14.92 -21.69
C GLY A 531 -9.43 -16.18 -22.46
N ARG A 532 -9.59 -17.35 -21.84
CA ARG A 532 -9.24 -18.64 -22.47
C ARG A 532 -9.97 -18.93 -23.78
N ASP A 533 -11.22 -18.48 -23.90
CA ASP A 533 -12.04 -18.67 -25.10
C ASP A 533 -11.52 -17.82 -26.28
N GLU A 534 -10.75 -16.77 -25.99
CA GLU A 534 -10.04 -15.94 -26.95
C GLU A 534 -8.59 -16.41 -27.17
N GLY A 535 -8.23 -17.59 -26.66
CA GLY A 535 -6.90 -18.17 -26.79
C GLY A 535 -5.84 -17.61 -25.84
N GLY A 536 -6.23 -16.86 -24.81
CA GLY A 536 -5.30 -16.32 -23.82
C GLY A 536 -4.71 -17.41 -22.92
N THR A 537 -3.37 -17.39 -22.76
CA THR A 537 -2.63 -18.41 -22.01
C THR A 537 -1.62 -17.78 -21.05
N VAL A 538 -1.53 -18.28 -19.82
CA VAL A 538 -0.51 -17.88 -18.84
C VAL A 538 0.32 -19.11 -18.51
N VAL A 539 1.64 -18.97 -18.61
CA VAL A 539 2.58 -20.01 -18.21
C VAL A 539 3.37 -19.51 -17.01
N VAL A 540 3.28 -20.22 -15.89
CA VAL A 540 4.09 -19.97 -14.70
C VAL A 540 5.16 -21.05 -14.56
N VAL A 541 6.42 -20.62 -14.44
CA VAL A 541 7.56 -21.52 -14.22
C VAL A 541 7.75 -21.68 -12.72
N ALA A 542 6.99 -22.59 -12.13
CA ALA A 542 6.94 -22.90 -10.70
C ALA A 542 6.37 -24.31 -10.48
N ASP A 543 6.76 -24.95 -9.39
CA ASP A 543 6.17 -26.23 -8.99
C ASP A 543 4.66 -26.11 -8.79
N SER A 544 3.90 -26.90 -9.54
CA SER A 544 2.44 -26.94 -9.50
C SER A 544 1.89 -27.48 -8.18
N SER A 545 2.69 -28.15 -7.34
CA SER A 545 2.26 -28.64 -6.03
C SER A 545 2.06 -27.50 -5.01
N LEU A 546 2.67 -26.34 -5.24
CA LEU A 546 2.64 -25.21 -4.31
C LEU A 546 1.22 -24.60 -4.21
N PRO A 547 0.71 -24.34 -2.99
CA PRO A 547 -0.63 -23.77 -2.79
C PRO A 547 -0.86 -22.46 -3.55
N THR A 548 0.12 -21.56 -3.57
CA THR A 548 0.06 -20.30 -4.32
C THR A 548 -0.10 -20.50 -5.82
N VAL A 549 0.60 -21.48 -6.39
CA VAL A 549 0.52 -21.81 -7.82
C VAL A 549 -0.84 -22.44 -8.14
N GLN A 550 -1.34 -23.31 -7.27
CA GLN A 550 -2.68 -23.87 -7.38
C GLN A 550 -3.78 -22.82 -7.31
N ALA A 551 -3.64 -21.83 -6.42
CA ALA A 551 -4.56 -20.71 -6.33
C ALA A 551 -4.58 -19.88 -7.62
N LEU A 552 -3.42 -19.63 -8.23
CA LEU A 552 -3.34 -18.98 -9.54
C LEU A 552 -4.05 -19.82 -10.61
N ILE A 553 -3.73 -21.12 -10.74
CA ILE A 553 -4.32 -22.02 -11.75
C ILE A 553 -5.86 -22.03 -11.68
N ARG A 554 -6.41 -22.06 -10.46
CA ARG A 554 -7.86 -22.11 -10.23
C ARG A 554 -8.53 -20.73 -10.25
N TRP A 555 -7.75 -19.66 -10.30
CA TRP A 555 -8.21 -18.29 -10.02
C TRP A 555 -8.98 -18.22 -8.70
N ASP A 556 -8.30 -18.57 -7.60
CA ASP A 556 -8.90 -18.71 -6.27
C ASP A 556 -8.20 -17.82 -5.22
N PRO A 557 -8.34 -16.49 -5.33
CA PRO A 557 -7.74 -15.58 -4.36
C PRO A 557 -8.38 -15.69 -2.97
N VAL A 558 -9.67 -16.04 -2.90
CA VAL A 558 -10.40 -16.17 -1.62
C VAL A 558 -9.91 -17.39 -0.84
N GLY A 559 -9.83 -18.56 -1.49
CA GLY A 559 -9.31 -19.76 -0.85
C GLY A 559 -7.85 -19.64 -0.42
N HIS A 560 -7.03 -18.95 -1.21
CA HIS A 560 -5.64 -18.65 -0.83
C HIS A 560 -5.57 -17.76 0.41
N ALA A 561 -6.31 -16.64 0.43
CA ALA A 561 -6.32 -15.73 1.58
C ALA A 561 -6.87 -16.38 2.86
N ALA A 562 -7.88 -17.25 2.76
CA ALA A 562 -8.40 -18.01 3.90
C ALA A 562 -7.36 -18.99 4.46
N THR A 563 -6.61 -19.66 3.57
CA THR A 563 -5.54 -20.57 3.97
C THR A 563 -4.38 -19.81 4.64
N GLU A 564 -3.97 -18.67 4.07
CA GLU A 564 -2.96 -17.79 4.66
C GLU A 564 -3.41 -17.30 6.04
N LEU A 565 -4.66 -16.86 6.17
CA LEU A 565 -5.22 -16.36 7.43
C LEU A 565 -5.22 -17.45 8.51
N ALA A 566 -5.66 -18.67 8.18
CA ALA A 566 -5.68 -19.81 9.09
C ALA A 566 -4.25 -20.21 9.51
N ALA A 567 -3.32 -20.31 8.57
CA ALA A 567 -1.93 -20.64 8.86
C ALA A 567 -1.28 -19.59 9.78
N ARG A 568 -1.56 -18.29 9.56
CA ARG A 568 -1.08 -17.23 10.45
C ARG A 568 -1.73 -17.28 11.83
N ALA A 569 -3.00 -17.67 11.92
CA ALA A 569 -3.69 -17.85 13.20
C ALA A 569 -3.00 -18.93 14.06
N GLU A 570 -2.63 -20.07 13.46
CA GLU A 570 -2.01 -21.20 14.15
C GLU A 570 -0.69 -20.86 14.84
N VAL A 571 0.08 -19.93 14.27
CA VAL A 571 1.38 -19.51 14.80
C VAL A 571 1.36 -18.11 15.45
N GLY A 572 0.18 -17.52 15.60
CA GLY A 572 0.01 -16.20 16.22
C GLY A 572 0.67 -15.07 15.43
N LEU A 573 0.37 -14.95 14.13
CA LEU A 573 0.87 -13.89 13.26
C LEU A 573 -0.26 -12.95 12.77
N PRO A 574 0.06 -11.70 12.39
CA PRO A 574 -0.94 -10.75 11.90
C PRO A 574 -1.68 -11.30 10.67
N PRO A 575 -3.00 -11.08 10.57
CA PRO A 575 -3.80 -10.12 11.34
C PRO A 575 -4.54 -10.68 12.58
N GLN A 576 -4.20 -11.88 13.04
CA GLN A 576 -4.91 -12.50 14.18
C GLN A 576 -4.37 -12.07 15.54
N VAL A 577 -3.22 -11.40 15.51
CA VAL A 577 -2.59 -10.70 16.63
C VAL A 577 -2.21 -9.29 16.15
N HIS A 578 -1.91 -8.42 17.12
CA HIS A 578 -1.21 -7.17 16.85
C HIS A 578 0.27 -7.33 17.17
N ILE A 579 1.13 -6.75 16.33
CA ILE A 579 2.58 -6.74 16.56
C ILE A 579 3.08 -5.30 16.47
N ALA A 580 3.78 -4.85 17.50
CA ALA A 580 4.57 -3.62 17.43
C ALA A 580 6.04 -3.96 17.17
N ALA A 581 6.63 -3.38 16.12
CA ALA A 581 8.07 -3.36 15.94
C ALA A 581 8.66 -2.12 16.62
N VAL A 582 9.65 -2.35 17.47
CA VAL A 582 10.39 -1.34 18.22
C VAL A 582 11.85 -1.39 17.76
N ASP A 583 12.24 -0.43 16.94
CA ASP A 583 13.55 -0.37 16.31
C ASP A 583 14.39 0.77 16.89
N GLY A 584 15.61 0.48 17.29
CA GLY A 584 16.52 1.49 17.84
C GLY A 584 17.82 0.92 18.38
N PRO A 585 18.68 1.76 18.96
CA PRO A 585 19.83 1.30 19.74
C PRO A 585 19.37 0.40 20.89
N ALA A 586 20.10 -0.68 21.18
CA ALA A 586 19.66 -1.73 22.11
C ALA A 586 19.21 -1.20 23.49
N GLN A 587 19.99 -0.28 24.07
CA GLN A 587 19.64 0.35 25.36
C GLN A 587 18.37 1.21 25.29
N ALA A 588 18.14 1.89 24.17
CA ALA A 588 16.95 2.72 23.98
C ALA A 588 15.69 1.88 23.79
N VAL A 589 15.81 0.75 23.07
CA VAL A 589 14.73 -0.23 22.93
C VAL A 589 14.37 -0.83 24.28
N ALA A 590 15.36 -1.32 25.04
CA ALA A 590 15.14 -1.85 26.39
C ALA A 590 14.48 -0.82 27.31
N GLY A 591 15.01 0.41 27.33
CA GLY A 591 14.45 1.48 28.14
C GLY A 591 13.00 1.83 27.79
N LEU A 592 12.59 1.71 26.51
CA LEU A 592 11.19 1.90 26.12
C LEU A 592 10.31 0.75 26.63
N ILE A 593 10.74 -0.49 26.45
CA ILE A 593 9.99 -1.67 26.90
C ILE A 593 9.76 -1.62 28.42
N ASP A 594 10.79 -1.29 29.20
CA ASP A 594 10.71 -1.15 30.66
C ASP A 594 9.77 -0.01 31.11
N THR A 595 9.63 1.03 30.28
CA THR A 595 8.81 2.21 30.60
C THR A 595 7.36 2.10 30.10
N ALA A 596 7.08 1.27 29.09
CA ALA A 596 5.82 1.30 28.35
C ALA A 596 4.61 0.78 29.13
N ASP A 597 4.80 0.01 30.21
CA ASP A 597 3.73 -0.68 30.95
C ASP A 597 2.84 -1.48 29.99
N LEU A 598 3.43 -2.55 29.44
CA LEU A 598 2.83 -3.38 28.40
C LEU A 598 1.63 -4.18 28.94
N PRO A 599 0.61 -4.45 28.10
CA PRO A 599 -0.57 -5.19 28.51
C PRO A 599 -0.22 -6.61 29.00
N GLU A 600 -1.08 -7.16 29.86
CA GLU A 600 -0.96 -8.54 30.32
C GLU A 600 -0.99 -9.51 29.12
N GLY A 601 -0.09 -10.49 29.12
CA GLY A 601 0.07 -11.42 27.99
C GLY A 601 0.87 -10.88 26.80
N ALA A 602 1.45 -9.68 26.88
CA ALA A 602 2.38 -9.20 25.88
C ALA A 602 3.64 -10.08 25.81
N GLU A 603 3.96 -10.55 24.61
CA GLU A 603 5.13 -11.39 24.36
C GLU A 603 6.21 -10.59 23.64
N LEU A 604 7.43 -10.65 24.18
CA LEU A 604 8.61 -10.00 23.63
C LEU A 604 9.39 -11.00 22.77
N LEU A 605 9.60 -10.67 21.49
CA LEU A 605 10.36 -11.49 20.54
C LEU A 605 11.57 -10.70 20.03
N GLY A 606 12.77 -11.11 20.44
CA GLY A 606 14.03 -10.43 20.13
C GLY A 606 14.86 -10.16 21.41
N PRO A 607 15.82 -9.23 21.36
CA PRO A 607 16.18 -8.37 20.23
C PRO A 607 16.89 -9.16 19.11
N VAL A 608 16.67 -8.74 17.87
CA VAL A 608 17.40 -9.24 16.69
C VAL A 608 18.02 -8.08 15.92
N GLU A 609 19.00 -8.36 15.07
CA GLU A 609 19.52 -7.36 14.14
C GLU A 609 18.39 -6.79 13.27
N LEU A 610 18.49 -5.50 12.93
CA LEU A 610 17.51 -4.88 12.04
C LEU A 610 17.51 -5.62 10.68
N PRO A 611 16.34 -6.07 10.17
CA PRO A 611 16.25 -6.82 8.93
C PRO A 611 16.95 -6.16 7.74
N LEU A 612 17.57 -6.96 6.89
CA LEU A 612 18.24 -6.48 5.68
C LEU A 612 17.26 -5.68 4.78
N GLY A 613 17.61 -4.43 4.49
CA GLY A 613 16.77 -3.54 3.67
C GLY A 613 15.71 -2.74 4.44
N ALA A 614 15.50 -3.03 5.73
CA ALA A 614 14.69 -2.16 6.58
C ALA A 614 15.39 -0.80 6.77
N ARG A 615 14.60 0.29 6.75
CA ARG A 615 15.15 1.63 6.97
C ARG A 615 15.62 1.75 8.41
N ARG A 616 16.74 2.42 8.66
CA ARG A 616 17.16 2.76 10.03
C ARG A 616 16.23 3.81 10.65
N PRO A 617 16.02 3.81 11.98
CA PRO A 617 15.28 4.89 12.65
C PRO A 617 15.91 6.25 12.36
N ALA A 618 15.08 7.27 12.14
CA ALA A 618 15.57 8.61 11.84
C ALA A 618 16.36 9.19 13.03
N GLY A 619 17.49 9.83 12.75
CA GLY A 619 18.32 10.45 13.79
C GLY A 619 19.30 9.51 14.49
N VAL A 620 19.33 8.21 14.14
CA VAL A 620 20.34 7.27 14.61
C VAL A 620 21.54 7.27 13.64
N PRO A 621 22.77 7.57 14.09
CA PRO A 621 23.96 7.54 13.23
C PRO A 621 24.23 6.16 12.65
N ASP A 622 24.86 6.08 11.47
CA ASP A 622 25.16 4.80 10.80
C ASP A 622 26.13 3.92 11.58
N SER A 623 26.96 4.52 12.43
CA SER A 623 27.91 3.81 13.30
C SER A 623 27.26 3.10 14.49
N VAL A 624 26.00 3.40 14.81
CA VAL A 624 25.31 2.82 15.97
C VAL A 624 24.59 1.55 15.54
N GLU A 625 24.75 0.46 16.26
CA GLU A 625 24.01 -0.76 15.98
C GLU A 625 22.52 -0.56 16.27
N VAL A 626 21.66 -1.05 15.38
CA VAL A 626 20.20 -0.96 15.52
C VAL A 626 19.64 -2.37 15.63
N VAL A 627 18.87 -2.58 16.69
CA VAL A 627 18.15 -3.83 16.93
C VAL A 627 16.66 -3.60 16.77
N ARG A 628 15.94 -4.70 16.55
CA ARG A 628 14.49 -4.79 16.55
C ARG A 628 14.02 -5.65 17.72
N MET A 629 13.07 -5.14 18.48
CA MET A 629 12.24 -5.92 19.39
C MET A 629 10.82 -5.94 18.85
N LEU A 630 10.18 -7.11 18.84
CA LEU A 630 8.76 -7.23 18.53
C LEU A 630 7.97 -7.41 19.83
N VAL A 631 6.85 -6.71 19.95
CA VAL A 631 5.87 -6.91 21.03
C VAL A 631 4.60 -7.46 20.39
N ARG A 632 4.27 -8.71 20.69
CA ARG A 632 3.07 -9.39 20.20
C ARG A 632 2.00 -9.42 21.28
N VAL A 633 0.76 -9.11 20.91
CA VAL A 633 -0.41 -9.17 21.79
C VAL A 633 -1.60 -9.77 21.06
N GLU A 634 -2.56 -10.32 21.81
CA GLU A 634 -3.85 -10.72 21.24
C GLU A 634 -4.53 -9.55 20.53
N ARG A 635 -5.35 -9.85 19.51
CA ARG A 635 -6.02 -8.83 18.69
C ARG A 635 -6.85 -7.83 19.50
N ALA A 636 -7.47 -8.25 20.60
CA ALA A 636 -8.25 -7.36 21.46
C ALA A 636 -7.41 -6.32 22.20
N ALA A 637 -6.15 -6.63 22.51
CA ALA A 637 -5.24 -5.79 23.28
C ALA A 637 -4.43 -4.79 22.40
N GLY A 638 -4.67 -4.72 21.08
CA GLY A 638 -3.89 -3.86 20.18
C GLY A 638 -3.93 -2.36 20.52
N LEU A 639 -5.09 -1.85 20.94
CA LEU A 639 -5.21 -0.45 21.37
C LEU A 639 -4.51 -0.19 22.70
N GLU A 640 -4.51 -1.17 23.60
CA GLU A 640 -3.82 -1.10 24.88
C GLU A 640 -2.30 -1.08 24.68
N LEU A 641 -1.79 -1.97 23.81
CA LEU A 641 -0.38 -1.97 23.38
C LEU A 641 0.03 -0.63 22.79
N ALA A 642 -0.77 -0.08 21.86
CA ALA A 642 -0.46 1.20 21.24
C ALA A 642 -0.47 2.36 22.27
N ALA A 643 -1.40 2.33 23.23
CA ALA A 643 -1.45 3.32 24.31
C ALA A 643 -0.25 3.21 25.27
N ALA A 644 0.14 1.98 25.65
CA ALA A 644 1.31 1.67 26.45
C ALA A 644 2.60 2.22 25.82
N LEU A 645 2.86 1.85 24.56
CA LEU A 645 4.02 2.32 23.81
C LEU A 645 4.02 3.84 23.63
N ARG A 646 2.86 4.46 23.33
CA ARG A 646 2.74 5.92 23.21
C ARG A 646 3.08 6.64 24.51
N ARG A 647 2.60 6.13 25.66
CA ARG A 647 2.96 6.67 26.99
C ARG A 647 4.44 6.50 27.29
N GLY A 648 5.00 5.33 27.00
CA GLY A 648 6.42 5.04 27.17
C GLY A 648 7.31 6.01 26.38
N VAL A 649 7.01 6.18 25.08
CA VAL A 649 7.72 7.12 24.20
C VAL A 649 7.60 8.56 24.71
N ALA A 650 6.42 8.99 25.17
CA ALA A 650 6.23 10.31 25.76
C ALA A 650 7.09 10.51 27.02
N THR A 651 7.09 9.53 27.93
CA THR A 651 7.87 9.57 29.17
C THR A 651 9.37 9.67 28.90
N LEU A 652 9.91 8.84 28.00
CA LEU A 652 11.33 8.90 27.62
C LEU A 652 11.68 10.21 26.91
N SER A 653 10.80 10.69 26.02
CA SER A 653 10.98 11.96 25.32
C SER A 653 11.05 13.15 26.30
N ALA A 654 10.29 13.11 27.40
CA ALA A 654 10.31 14.15 28.42
C ALA A 654 11.62 14.17 29.24
N ARG A 655 12.23 12.99 29.46
CA ARG A 655 13.51 12.87 30.18
C ARG A 655 14.70 13.43 29.41
N ARG A 656 14.61 13.54 28.07
CA ARG A 656 15.68 14.01 27.15
C ARG A 656 16.97 13.17 27.15
N ASP A 657 16.99 12.05 27.85
CA ASP A 657 18.18 11.21 28.05
C ASP A 657 18.20 9.95 27.17
N ALA A 658 17.16 9.71 26.35
CA ALA A 658 17.04 8.51 25.53
C ALA A 658 17.34 8.79 24.05
N GLN A 659 18.11 7.90 23.42
CA GLN A 659 18.27 7.87 21.96
C GLN A 659 16.94 7.56 21.27
N PRO A 660 16.73 8.01 20.01
CA PRO A 660 15.44 7.85 19.34
C PRO A 660 15.11 6.37 19.06
N VAL A 661 13.85 6.02 19.28
CA VAL A 661 13.27 4.70 18.97
C VAL A 661 12.13 4.89 17.98
N ARG A 662 12.06 4.02 16.97
CA ARG A 662 10.91 3.93 16.06
C ARG A 662 9.95 2.86 16.58
N VAL A 663 8.69 3.24 16.75
CA VAL A 663 7.57 2.31 17.00
C VAL A 663 6.73 2.22 15.74
N GLN A 664 6.45 1.00 15.30
CA GLN A 664 5.56 0.72 14.17
C GLN A 664 4.57 -0.36 14.58
N ILE A 665 3.28 -0.02 14.64
CA ILE A 665 2.19 -0.97 14.88
C ILE A 665 1.84 -1.66 13.55
N ASP A 666 1.69 -2.98 13.60
CA ASP A 666 1.38 -3.88 12.49
C ASP A 666 2.27 -3.64 11.25
N PRO A 667 3.60 -3.76 11.39
CA PRO A 667 4.51 -3.54 10.27
C PRO A 667 4.22 -4.53 9.12
N LEU A 668 4.30 -4.06 7.87
CA LEU A 668 4.18 -4.95 6.70
C LEU A 668 5.27 -6.04 6.70
N HIS A 669 6.47 -5.70 7.13
CA HIS A 669 7.62 -6.60 7.24
C HIS A 669 7.99 -6.81 8.71
N VAL A 670 7.64 -7.99 9.23
CA VAL A 670 7.86 -8.37 10.63
C VAL A 670 9.33 -8.74 10.87
N GLY A 671 9.92 -9.55 9.98
CA GLY A 671 11.30 -10.03 10.05
C GLY A 671 12.14 -9.63 8.86
#